data_AF-A0A2T5AIK6-F1
#
_entry.id   AF-A0A2T5AIK6-F1
#
_cell.length_a   1.000
_cell.length_b   1.000
_cell.length_c   1.000
_cell.angle_alpha   90.00
_cell.angle_beta   90.00
_cell.angle_gamma   90.00
#
_symmetry.space_group_name_H-M   'P 1'
#
loop_
_entity.id
_entity.type
_entity.pdbx_description
1 polymer ?
#
loop_
_entity_poly.entity_id
_entity_poly.type
_entity_poly.pdbx_seq_one_letter_code
_entity_poly.pdbx_strand_id
1 'polypeptide(L)'
;MAVEFEALRAGEEQEPQGGIRADAQDGDVRGRPGGNRLLGVLRSPLGWCAATLLLLVLLLAVFAPLLWSGRADAIDTGQILQGSSGRHWLGTDNLGRDIFYRLLVATRLSIALALLATALGVATGLVLGVAPALLGRRGGRMVTAVVNVAVAFPGLLLALFFAVVFGVGAKGAVLAIGFAMAPGFARLTQTLVASLSERDYVHAARVAGVGRVRVLTRHVLPNVSDPLIVNATIGAGGALLAFSGLSFLGLGVQAPSYDWGRLLGEGLNGIYTHPAAALTPGAAVVIAGLAFNLTGEAVAKAVGVPTASWSRALRPTKSPAATPATAVVPVADDAEAPNKQPVLRVEGLRVSFPGPDGPVTAVRGVGFHVGEGEAVGVVGESGSGKSLTALAVSRLVEHPGAVDADRIEFLGTSLLTEPAHGAVNRRLLGTSLAMVFQDPMTSFNPTMRIGRQLSETAEQHLGSSRPEALSRAVERLRQVRISAAERRAAQYPHELSGGMRQRAMIALALMGRPRLIVADEPTTALDVTVQRQVLRLLDRIRAADGVALLLISHDINVVAQTCDRVLVMYAGRIVEELPSDRLLSTAQHPYTRALIAAVPHMETELDRPLTVIPGRPVTPDRIPAGCAFAARCPFAQDRCRTDDPRLEMVEPGHRVACWYPQTDAEHGAAFIGERGELTAEDAELTAVDAEFIAVGAEPAAEEAGPTAEEPEPLVEEGEQP
;
A
#
# COMPACT_ATOMS: atom_id res chain seq x y z
N MET A 1 -12.26 30.76 6.67
CA MET A 1 -11.18 29.86 7.17
C MET A 1 -11.74 28.58 7.85
N ALA A 2 -12.84 28.02 7.31
CA ALA A 2 -13.36 26.69 7.68
C ALA A 2 -14.29 26.09 6.59
N VAL A 3 -14.26 26.60 5.34
CA VAL A 3 -15.18 26.16 4.25
C VAL A 3 -14.42 25.94 2.93
N GLU A 4 -13.08 25.88 2.98
CA GLU A 4 -12.22 25.79 1.78
C GLU A 4 -11.35 24.52 1.78
N PHE A 5 -11.68 23.56 2.65
CA PHE A 5 -10.91 22.32 2.84
C PHE A 5 -11.63 21.05 2.32
N GLU A 6 -12.86 21.18 1.80
CA GLU A 6 -13.69 20.04 1.39
C GLU A 6 -13.70 19.82 -0.15
N ALA A 7 -13.35 20.85 -0.94
CA ALA A 7 -13.38 20.77 -2.41
C ALA A 7 -12.12 20.16 -3.06
N LEU A 8 -11.08 19.84 -2.28
CA LEU A 8 -9.83 19.23 -2.78
C LEU A 8 -9.74 17.71 -2.54
N ARG A 9 -10.83 17.08 -2.09
CA ARG A 9 -10.90 15.61 -1.89
C ARG A 9 -11.65 14.84 -2.97
N ALA A 10 -12.20 15.52 -3.97
CA ALA A 10 -13.08 14.92 -4.99
C ALA A 10 -12.46 14.83 -6.40
N GLY A 11 -11.13 14.80 -6.53
CA GLY A 11 -10.46 14.93 -7.84
C GLY A 11 -9.21 14.08 -8.09
N GLU A 12 -8.99 12.98 -7.35
CA GLU A 12 -7.87 12.07 -7.61
C GLU A 12 -8.24 10.60 -7.33
N GLU A 13 -9.17 10.03 -8.11
CA GLU A 13 -9.29 8.57 -8.24
C GLU A 13 -9.64 8.22 -9.69
N GLN A 14 -8.62 8.20 -10.55
CA GLN A 14 -8.70 7.52 -11.85
C GLN A 14 -7.32 6.94 -12.20
N GLU A 15 -6.94 5.88 -11.49
CA GLU A 15 -5.89 4.96 -11.96
C GLU A 15 -6.53 3.83 -12.80
N PRO A 16 -5.93 3.48 -13.95
CA PRO A 16 -6.45 2.42 -14.81
C PRO A 16 -6.14 1.05 -14.20
N GLN A 17 -7.19 0.28 -13.88
CA GLN A 17 -7.08 -1.11 -13.45
C GLN A 17 -6.67 -2.02 -14.62
N GLY A 18 -5.36 -2.16 -14.83
CA GLY A 18 -4.76 -3.22 -15.64
C GLY A 18 -4.33 -4.39 -14.77
N GLY A 19 -5.18 -5.41 -14.63
CA GLY A 19 -4.86 -6.64 -13.89
C GLY A 19 -3.75 -7.44 -14.57
N ILE A 20 -2.58 -7.53 -13.93
CA ILE A 20 -1.50 -8.45 -14.32
C ILE A 20 -1.61 -9.71 -13.45
N ARG A 21 -2.04 -10.81 -14.09
CA ARG A 21 -1.93 -12.19 -13.58
C ARG A 21 -0.47 -12.55 -13.30
N ALA A 22 -0.18 -13.04 -12.09
CA ALA A 22 1.07 -13.74 -11.78
C ALA A 22 0.82 -15.26 -11.84
N ASP A 23 1.18 -15.86 -12.97
CA ASP A 23 1.36 -17.30 -13.10
C ASP A 23 2.48 -17.76 -12.17
N ALA A 24 2.15 -18.63 -11.22
CA ALA A 24 3.11 -19.39 -10.44
C ALA A 24 3.58 -20.59 -11.27
N GLN A 25 4.68 -20.43 -12.01
CA GLN A 25 5.47 -21.57 -12.45
C GLN A 25 6.37 -22.04 -11.30
N ASP A 26 6.15 -23.29 -10.92
CA ASP A 26 7.00 -24.10 -10.06
C ASP A 26 8.44 -24.08 -10.60
N GLY A 27 9.30 -23.38 -9.87
CA GLY A 27 10.74 -23.44 -10.00
C GLY A 27 11.31 -23.66 -8.61
N ASP A 28 11.75 -24.89 -8.36
CA ASP A 28 12.53 -25.29 -7.19
C ASP A 28 13.60 -24.24 -6.85
N VAL A 29 13.38 -23.48 -5.78
CA VAL A 29 14.42 -22.64 -5.18
C VAL A 29 14.50 -22.95 -3.69
N ARG A 30 15.25 -24.01 -3.39
CA ARG A 30 16.05 -24.11 -2.16
C ARG A 30 16.96 -22.89 -2.05
N GLY A 31 16.47 -21.80 -1.47
CA GLY A 31 17.21 -20.55 -1.25
C GLY A 31 17.59 -20.33 0.20
N ARG A 32 18.83 -20.71 0.54
CA ARG A 32 19.59 -20.35 1.75
C ARG A 32 19.76 -18.80 1.92
N PRO A 33 20.21 -18.31 3.08
CA PRO A 33 19.79 -17.04 3.68
C PRO A 33 20.40 -15.79 3.03
N GLY A 34 19.68 -14.66 3.07
CA GLY A 34 20.29 -13.32 3.05
C GLY A 34 21.15 -12.93 1.84
N GLY A 35 20.81 -13.33 0.61
CA GLY A 35 21.52 -12.88 -0.58
C GLY A 35 21.07 -11.49 -1.05
N ASN A 36 21.98 -10.51 -1.03
CA ASN A 36 21.83 -9.14 -1.56
C ASN A 36 20.88 -9.05 -2.77
N ARG A 37 19.75 -8.34 -2.65
CA ARG A 37 18.88 -7.99 -3.79
C ARG A 37 19.67 -7.28 -4.91
N LEU A 38 20.71 -6.55 -4.52
CA LEU A 38 21.72 -5.97 -5.41
C LEU A 38 22.41 -7.03 -6.30
N LEU A 39 22.76 -8.20 -5.76
CA LEU A 39 23.33 -9.31 -6.54
C LEU A 39 22.31 -9.93 -7.52
N GLY A 40 21.02 -9.89 -7.19
CA GLY A 40 19.95 -10.32 -8.11
C GLY A 40 19.85 -9.39 -9.32
N VAL A 41 19.90 -8.07 -9.11
CA VAL A 41 19.83 -7.09 -10.20
C VAL A 41 21.14 -7.00 -10.99
N LEU A 42 22.30 -7.15 -10.34
CA LEU A 42 23.60 -7.26 -11.01
C LEU A 42 23.70 -8.49 -11.93
N ARG A 43 22.85 -9.51 -11.74
CA ARG A 43 22.76 -10.68 -12.62
C ARG A 43 21.84 -10.48 -13.82
N SER A 44 21.06 -9.40 -13.86
CA SER A 44 20.27 -9.06 -15.05
C SER A 44 21.20 -8.62 -16.20
N PRO A 45 20.80 -8.79 -17.47
CA PRO A 45 21.61 -8.35 -18.61
C PRO A 45 21.89 -6.83 -18.56
N LEU A 46 20.91 -6.04 -18.12
CA LEU A 46 21.08 -4.59 -17.92
C LEU A 46 22.08 -4.29 -16.79
N GLY A 47 21.99 -5.01 -15.66
CA GLY A 47 22.88 -4.84 -14.52
C GLY A 47 24.34 -5.20 -14.84
N TRP A 48 24.56 -6.27 -15.61
CA TRP A 48 25.89 -6.63 -16.11
C TRP A 48 26.45 -5.55 -17.04
N CYS A 49 25.68 -5.11 -18.04
CA CYS A 49 26.12 -4.05 -18.95
C CYS A 49 26.48 -2.75 -18.19
N ALA A 50 25.62 -2.32 -17.26
CA ALA A 50 25.86 -1.14 -16.43
C ALA A 50 27.14 -1.27 -15.58
N ALA A 51 27.29 -2.41 -14.88
CA ALA A 51 28.44 -2.66 -14.02
C ALA A 51 29.75 -2.75 -14.82
N THR A 52 29.76 -3.42 -15.97
CA THR A 52 30.94 -3.55 -16.83
C THR A 52 31.35 -2.20 -17.42
N LEU A 53 30.40 -1.40 -17.91
CA LEU A 53 30.69 -0.07 -18.46
C LEU A 53 31.23 0.87 -17.37
N LEU A 54 30.59 0.90 -16.20
CA LEU A 54 31.05 1.73 -15.09
C LEU A 54 32.44 1.29 -14.60
N LEU A 55 32.67 -0.01 -14.47
CA LEU A 55 33.98 -0.55 -14.08
C LEU A 55 35.06 -0.15 -15.09
N LEU A 56 34.80 -0.27 -16.39
CA LEU A 56 35.73 0.13 -17.44
C LEU A 56 36.09 1.61 -17.35
N VAL A 57 35.09 2.47 -17.20
CA VAL A 57 35.25 3.92 -17.07
C VAL A 57 36.06 4.28 -15.82
N LEU A 58 35.80 3.63 -14.67
CA LEU A 58 36.55 3.84 -13.43
C LEU A 58 37.99 3.31 -13.52
N LEU A 59 38.22 2.16 -14.15
CA LEU A 59 39.56 1.62 -14.37
C LEU A 59 40.38 2.58 -15.24
N LEU A 60 39.79 3.12 -16.32
CA LEU A 60 40.45 4.13 -17.15
C LEU A 60 40.75 5.40 -16.34
N ALA A 61 39.83 5.87 -15.51
CA ALA A 61 40.02 7.04 -14.66
C ALA A 61 41.23 6.90 -13.70
N VAL A 62 41.49 5.68 -13.20
CA VAL A 62 42.58 5.40 -12.27
C VAL A 62 43.88 5.11 -13.01
N PHE A 63 43.87 4.20 -13.98
CA PHE A 63 45.09 3.66 -14.60
C PHE A 63 45.59 4.48 -15.80
N ALA A 64 44.72 5.15 -16.56
CA ALA A 64 45.17 5.87 -17.76
C ALA A 64 46.17 6.99 -17.45
N PRO A 65 45.98 7.84 -16.41
CA PRO A 65 46.95 8.87 -16.05
C PRO A 65 48.28 8.29 -15.54
N LEU A 66 48.25 7.12 -14.89
CA LEU A 66 49.46 6.44 -14.39
C LEU A 66 50.29 5.85 -15.53
N LEU A 67 49.63 5.31 -16.55
CA LEU A 67 50.29 4.58 -17.64
C LEU A 67 50.65 5.48 -18.83
N TRP A 68 49.86 6.52 -19.12
CA TRP A 68 49.93 7.22 -20.41
C TRP A 68 50.08 8.75 -20.34
N SER A 69 50.16 9.37 -19.16
CA SER A 69 50.39 10.83 -19.04
C SER A 69 51.61 11.30 -19.83
N GLY A 70 52.74 10.59 -19.71
CA GLY A 70 53.97 10.93 -20.45
C GLY A 70 53.82 10.86 -21.98
N ARG A 71 52.93 10.01 -22.52
CA ARG A 71 52.65 9.95 -23.96
C ARG A 71 51.59 10.98 -24.39
N ALA A 72 50.62 11.27 -23.52
CA ALA A 72 49.56 12.24 -23.76
C ALA A 72 50.10 13.68 -23.83
N ASP A 73 51.13 14.00 -23.04
CA ASP A 73 51.71 15.34 -22.98
C ASP A 73 52.97 15.52 -23.84
N ALA A 74 53.43 14.46 -24.53
CA ALA A 74 54.58 14.51 -25.43
C ALA A 74 54.28 15.35 -26.68
N ILE A 75 55.10 16.39 -26.91
CA ILE A 75 54.98 17.32 -28.04
C ILE A 75 55.87 16.83 -29.18
N ASP A 76 55.30 16.60 -30.36
CA ASP A 76 56.03 16.24 -31.59
C ASP A 76 55.70 17.23 -32.71
N THR A 77 56.54 18.25 -32.88
CA THR A 77 56.32 19.30 -33.89
C THR A 77 56.42 18.80 -35.33
N GLY A 78 56.92 17.58 -35.56
CA GLY A 78 56.99 16.96 -36.88
C GLY A 78 55.68 16.31 -37.35
N GLN A 79 54.72 16.12 -36.44
CA GLN A 79 53.44 15.46 -36.70
C GLN A 79 52.27 16.33 -36.21
N ILE A 80 52.26 17.62 -36.53
CA ILE A 80 51.16 18.53 -36.14
C ILE A 80 49.93 18.29 -37.01
N LEU A 81 48.74 18.22 -36.38
CA LEU A 81 47.45 18.02 -37.07
C LEU A 81 47.44 16.81 -38.01
N GLN A 82 48.14 15.73 -37.63
CA GLN A 82 48.15 14.49 -38.40
C GLN A 82 46.84 13.74 -38.21
N GLY A 83 46.24 13.26 -39.31
CA GLY A 83 45.08 12.38 -39.26
C GLY A 83 45.37 10.99 -38.67
N SER A 84 44.33 10.15 -38.61
CA SER A 84 44.45 8.78 -38.12
C SER A 84 45.50 7.98 -38.89
N SER A 85 46.50 7.45 -38.17
CA SER A 85 47.56 6.62 -38.72
C SER A 85 47.83 5.40 -37.83
N GLY A 86 48.58 4.42 -38.33
CA GLY A 86 48.93 3.23 -37.53
C GLY A 86 49.70 3.53 -36.23
N ARG A 87 50.39 4.69 -36.18
CA ARG A 87 51.12 5.18 -35.01
C ARG A 87 50.30 6.11 -34.12
N HIS A 88 49.37 6.86 -34.71
CA HIS A 88 48.46 7.79 -34.03
C HIS A 88 47.01 7.46 -34.39
N TRP A 89 46.38 6.56 -33.64
CA TRP A 89 45.08 5.99 -34.00
C TRP A 89 43.98 7.03 -34.16
N LEU A 90 43.99 8.08 -33.34
CA LEU A 90 43.03 9.19 -33.41
C LEU A 90 43.65 10.49 -33.96
N GLY A 91 44.88 10.40 -34.48
CA GLY A 91 45.64 11.56 -34.94
C GLY A 91 46.29 12.36 -33.82
N THR A 92 46.78 13.54 -34.17
CA THR A 92 47.50 14.45 -33.28
C THR A 92 46.87 15.85 -33.24
N ASP A 93 47.06 16.56 -32.14
CA ASP A 93 46.55 17.92 -31.97
C ASP A 93 47.45 18.98 -32.64
N ASN A 94 47.13 20.27 -32.41
CA ASN A 94 47.89 21.41 -32.92
C ASN A 94 49.31 21.54 -32.35
N LEU A 95 49.68 20.71 -31.38
CA LEU A 95 51.02 20.59 -30.78
C LEU A 95 51.66 19.23 -31.09
N GLY A 96 51.05 18.43 -31.97
CA GLY A 96 51.53 17.10 -32.32
C GLY A 96 51.38 16.05 -31.22
N ARG A 97 50.54 16.30 -30.21
CA ARG A 97 50.28 15.35 -29.12
C ARG A 97 49.23 14.35 -29.52
N ASP A 98 49.38 13.12 -29.07
CA ASP A 98 48.49 12.01 -29.45
C ASP A 98 47.10 12.13 -28.79
N ILE A 99 46.06 12.29 -29.61
CA ILE A 99 44.69 12.51 -29.15
C ILE A 99 44.13 11.28 -28.44
N PHE A 100 44.55 10.07 -28.81
CA PHE A 100 44.10 8.83 -28.16
C PHE A 100 44.59 8.77 -26.72
N TYR A 101 45.87 9.04 -26.46
CA TYR A 101 46.38 9.07 -25.11
C TYR A 101 45.80 10.23 -24.28
N ARG A 102 45.61 11.42 -24.89
CA ARG A 102 44.93 12.54 -24.22
C ARG A 102 43.49 12.19 -23.83
N LEU A 103 42.73 11.54 -24.70
CA LEU A 103 41.35 11.09 -24.42
C LEU A 103 41.30 10.16 -23.19
N LEU A 104 42.20 9.18 -23.12
CA LEU A 104 42.25 8.23 -22.01
C LEU A 104 42.63 8.92 -20.70
N VAL A 105 43.61 9.81 -20.71
CA VAL A 105 44.04 10.57 -19.52
C VAL A 105 42.96 11.56 -19.05
N ALA A 106 42.23 12.17 -19.98
CA ALA A 106 41.12 13.10 -19.69
C ALA A 106 39.95 12.46 -18.91
N THR A 107 39.84 11.13 -18.96
CA THR A 107 38.82 10.35 -18.22
C THR A 107 38.81 10.69 -16.73
N ARG A 108 40.00 10.80 -16.10
CA ARG A 108 40.13 11.07 -14.66
C ARG A 108 39.53 12.41 -14.27
N LEU A 109 39.92 13.47 -14.99
CA LEU A 109 39.48 14.83 -14.66
C LEU A 109 37.98 14.98 -14.94
N SER A 110 37.49 14.45 -16.06
CA SER A 110 36.08 14.52 -16.44
C SER A 110 35.15 13.87 -15.41
N ILE A 111 35.49 12.66 -14.94
CA ILE A 111 34.70 11.94 -13.94
C ILE A 111 34.82 12.60 -12.56
N ALA A 112 36.03 13.01 -12.16
CA ALA A 112 36.23 13.64 -10.85
C ALA A 112 35.41 14.92 -10.71
N LEU A 113 35.41 15.78 -11.73
CA LEU A 113 34.63 17.02 -11.73
C LEU A 113 33.12 16.74 -11.68
N ALA A 114 32.63 15.79 -12.47
CA ALA A 114 31.22 15.39 -12.47
C ALA A 114 30.75 14.86 -11.10
N LEU A 115 31.55 13.99 -10.47
CA LEU A 115 31.25 13.44 -9.14
C LEU A 115 31.30 14.53 -8.05
N LEU A 116 32.27 15.45 -8.10
CA LEU A 116 32.35 16.56 -7.14
C LEU A 116 31.14 17.50 -7.24
N ALA A 117 30.74 17.90 -8.46
CA ALA A 117 29.59 18.77 -8.65
C ALA A 117 28.29 18.08 -8.22
N THR A 118 28.16 16.78 -8.51
CA THR A 118 27.00 15.99 -8.07
C THR A 118 26.94 15.90 -6.55
N ALA A 119 28.06 15.62 -5.88
CA ALA A 119 28.12 15.57 -4.43
C ALA A 119 27.75 16.92 -3.80
N LEU A 120 28.25 18.02 -4.37
CA LEU A 120 27.89 19.38 -3.95
C LEU A 120 26.39 19.65 -4.14
N GLY A 121 25.83 19.35 -5.32
CA GLY A 121 24.41 19.56 -5.62
C GLY A 121 23.49 18.73 -4.73
N VAL A 122 23.82 17.46 -4.48
CA VAL A 122 23.08 16.60 -3.56
C VAL A 122 23.16 17.13 -2.12
N ALA A 123 24.36 17.52 -1.65
CA ALA A 123 24.54 18.03 -0.30
C ALA A 123 23.75 19.33 -0.07
N THR A 124 23.90 20.31 -0.97
CA THR A 124 23.17 21.58 -0.90
C THR A 124 21.67 21.36 -1.07
N GLY A 125 21.27 20.50 -1.99
CA GLY A 125 19.87 20.14 -2.22
C GLY A 125 19.23 19.48 -1.01
N LEU A 126 19.91 18.55 -0.35
CA LEU A 126 19.42 17.90 0.88
C LEU A 126 19.21 18.90 2.01
N VAL A 127 20.16 19.84 2.20
CA VAL A 127 20.05 20.90 3.21
C VAL A 127 18.84 21.80 2.93
N LEU A 128 18.71 22.30 1.70
CA LEU A 128 17.58 23.14 1.29
C LEU A 128 16.25 22.39 1.32
N GLY A 129 16.27 21.11 1.01
CA GLY A 129 15.06 20.29 0.91
C GLY A 129 14.49 19.86 2.26
N VAL A 130 15.37 19.68 3.25
CA VAL A 130 15.00 19.39 4.64
C VAL A 130 14.57 20.66 5.39
N ALA A 131 15.11 21.83 5.00
CA ALA A 131 14.93 23.07 5.76
C ALA A 131 13.46 23.41 6.07
N PRO A 132 12.45 23.21 5.19
CA PRO A 132 11.05 23.47 5.52
C PRO A 132 10.49 22.63 6.67
N ALA A 133 11.03 21.43 6.91
CA ALA A 133 10.61 20.58 8.03
C ALA A 133 11.22 21.01 9.38
N LEU A 134 12.34 21.74 9.35
CA LEU A 134 13.04 22.24 10.53
C LEU A 134 12.67 23.68 10.87
N LEU A 135 12.49 24.52 9.85
CA LEU A 135 12.12 25.92 9.96
C LEU A 135 10.62 26.07 10.26
N GLY A 136 10.23 27.13 10.97
CA GLY A 136 8.82 27.43 11.23
C GLY A 136 8.02 27.70 9.94
N ARG A 137 6.68 27.78 10.05
CA ARG A 137 5.74 27.97 8.92
C ARG A 137 6.10 29.11 7.93
N ARG A 138 6.75 30.18 8.41
CA ARG A 138 7.17 31.31 7.56
C ARG A 138 8.49 31.01 6.85
N GLY A 139 9.50 30.54 7.59
CA GLY A 139 10.81 30.19 7.03
C GLY A 139 10.74 29.02 6.02
N GLY A 140 9.95 27.99 6.32
CA GLY A 140 9.75 26.87 5.39
C GLY A 140 9.07 27.28 4.09
N ARG A 141 8.07 28.17 4.14
CA ARG A 141 7.43 28.73 2.94
C ARG A 141 8.40 29.53 2.08
N MET A 142 9.24 30.35 2.72
CA MET A 142 10.26 31.14 2.00
C MET A 142 11.26 30.23 1.27
N VAL A 143 11.79 29.20 1.94
CA VAL A 143 12.72 28.26 1.31
C VAL A 143 12.05 27.52 0.15
N THR A 144 10.83 27.04 0.34
CA THR A 144 10.08 26.33 -0.72
C THR A 144 9.84 27.24 -1.94
N ALA A 145 9.48 28.51 -1.71
CA ALA A 145 9.30 29.48 -2.79
C ALA A 145 10.59 29.72 -3.58
N VAL A 146 11.73 29.91 -2.89
CA VAL A 146 13.04 30.10 -3.54
C VAL A 146 13.42 28.86 -4.38
N VAL A 147 13.22 27.66 -3.84
CA VAL A 147 13.51 26.41 -4.58
C VAL A 147 12.61 26.27 -5.81
N ASN A 148 11.31 26.55 -5.69
CA ASN A 148 10.37 26.48 -6.81
C ASN A 148 10.72 27.47 -7.92
N VAL A 149 11.09 28.69 -7.57
CA VAL A 149 11.56 29.70 -8.53
C VAL A 149 12.85 29.22 -9.21
N ALA A 150 13.81 28.69 -8.44
CA ALA A 150 15.07 28.21 -9.00
C ALA A 150 14.89 27.01 -9.96
N VAL A 151 13.94 26.10 -9.68
CA VAL A 151 13.61 24.96 -10.55
C VAL A 151 12.95 25.39 -11.87
N ALA A 152 12.32 26.57 -11.92
CA ALA A 152 11.71 27.09 -13.15
C ALA A 152 12.76 27.47 -14.23
N PHE A 153 14.02 27.69 -13.84
CA PHE A 153 15.10 28.00 -14.78
C PHE A 153 15.75 26.72 -15.32
N PRO A 154 16.03 26.63 -16.63
CA PRO A 154 16.82 25.55 -17.21
C PRO A 154 18.19 25.41 -16.53
N GLY A 155 18.56 24.18 -16.14
CA GLY A 155 19.78 23.92 -15.37
C GLY A 155 21.07 24.40 -16.06
N LEU A 156 21.13 24.35 -17.40
CA LEU A 156 22.28 24.87 -18.15
C LEU A 156 22.41 26.39 -18.06
N LEU A 157 21.30 27.13 -18.11
CA LEU A 157 21.31 28.59 -17.95
C LEU A 157 21.77 28.98 -16.55
N LEU A 158 21.31 28.26 -15.53
CA LEU A 158 21.73 28.47 -14.16
C LEU A 158 23.22 28.14 -13.96
N ALA A 159 23.71 27.08 -14.63
CA ALA A 159 25.13 26.74 -14.65
C ALA A 159 25.97 27.82 -15.36
N LEU A 160 25.52 28.39 -16.49
CA LEU A 160 26.22 29.49 -17.15
C LEU A 160 26.26 30.74 -16.27
N PHE A 161 25.13 31.10 -15.66
CA PHE A 161 25.05 32.22 -14.73
C PHE A 161 26.07 32.05 -13.58
N PHE A 162 26.07 30.89 -12.93
CA PHE A 162 27.02 30.62 -11.86
C PHE A 162 28.46 30.50 -12.33
N ALA A 163 28.71 30.05 -13.57
CA ALA A 163 30.07 30.00 -14.13
C ALA A 163 30.65 31.40 -14.32
N VAL A 164 29.81 32.38 -14.71
CA VAL A 164 30.21 33.80 -14.76
C VAL A 164 30.50 34.34 -13.35
N VAL A 165 29.69 33.96 -12.36
CA VAL A 165 29.84 34.41 -10.96
C VAL A 165 31.08 33.82 -10.28
N PHE A 166 31.31 32.51 -10.40
CA PHE A 166 32.41 31.81 -9.73
C PHE A 166 33.72 31.82 -10.52
N GLY A 167 33.69 32.32 -11.76
CA GLY A 167 34.84 32.42 -12.65
C GLY A 167 35.06 31.18 -13.52
N VAL A 168 35.77 31.40 -14.62
CA VAL A 168 36.12 30.35 -15.60
C VAL A 168 37.19 29.41 -15.03
N GLY A 169 37.05 28.12 -15.28
CA GLY A 169 38.00 27.09 -14.82
C GLY A 169 37.33 25.92 -14.12
N ALA A 170 38.11 24.87 -13.84
CA ALA A 170 37.61 23.63 -13.25
C ALA A 170 36.86 23.84 -11.92
N LYS A 171 37.40 24.68 -11.02
CA LYS A 171 36.78 24.97 -9.71
C LYS A 171 35.46 25.74 -9.85
N GLY A 172 35.44 26.78 -10.69
CA GLY A 172 34.25 27.58 -10.94
C GLY A 172 33.14 26.76 -11.60
N ALA A 173 33.51 25.90 -12.56
CA ALA A 173 32.59 24.98 -13.20
C ALA A 173 31.96 23.96 -12.22
N VAL A 174 32.73 23.42 -11.26
CA VAL A 174 32.19 22.54 -10.19
C VAL A 174 31.17 23.26 -9.32
N LEU A 175 31.50 24.47 -8.87
CA LEU A 175 30.56 25.26 -8.08
C LEU A 175 29.31 25.58 -8.90
N ALA A 176 29.48 25.99 -10.16
CA ALA A 176 28.40 26.36 -11.03
C ALA A 176 27.41 25.22 -11.29
N ILE A 177 27.91 24.04 -11.66
CA ILE A 177 27.07 22.87 -11.94
C ILE A 177 26.47 22.34 -10.64
N GLY A 178 27.22 22.29 -9.55
CA GLY A 178 26.72 21.82 -8.26
C GLY A 178 25.55 22.68 -7.74
N PHE A 179 25.70 24.01 -7.75
CA PHE A 179 24.61 24.91 -7.36
C PHE A 179 23.46 24.91 -8.36
N ALA A 180 23.71 24.71 -9.65
CA ALA A 180 22.65 24.60 -10.65
C ALA A 180 21.79 23.33 -10.48
N MET A 181 22.37 22.25 -9.97
CA MET A 181 21.66 21.00 -9.70
C MET A 181 20.94 20.95 -8.34
N ALA A 182 21.37 21.77 -7.38
CA ALA A 182 20.84 21.77 -6.02
C ALA A 182 19.31 21.97 -5.93
N PRO A 183 18.66 22.86 -6.71
CA PRO A 183 17.21 23.04 -6.66
C PRO A 183 16.41 21.77 -7.00
N GLY A 184 16.88 20.96 -7.96
CA GLY A 184 16.23 19.70 -8.33
C GLY A 184 16.24 18.69 -7.17
N PHE A 185 17.39 18.51 -6.52
CA PHE A 185 17.51 17.67 -5.33
C PHE A 185 16.75 18.22 -4.11
N ALA A 186 16.69 19.55 -3.96
CA ALA A 186 15.91 20.19 -2.90
C ALA A 186 14.41 19.91 -3.06
N ARG A 187 13.86 20.05 -4.27
CA ARG A 187 12.45 19.76 -4.57
C ARG A 187 12.11 18.29 -4.35
N LEU A 188 12.96 17.37 -4.80
CA LEU A 188 12.77 15.93 -4.60
C LEU A 188 12.76 15.59 -3.10
N THR A 189 13.72 16.12 -2.35
CA THR A 189 13.81 15.93 -0.89
C THR A 189 12.58 16.50 -0.18
N GLN A 190 12.11 17.70 -0.54
CA GLN A 190 10.90 18.31 0.03
C GLN A 190 9.68 17.41 -0.13
N THR A 191 9.50 16.89 -1.35
CA THR A 191 8.38 16.01 -1.69
C THR A 191 8.40 14.74 -0.86
N LEU A 192 9.54 14.06 -0.78
CA LEU A 192 9.70 12.82 -0.01
C LEU A 192 9.57 13.04 1.51
N VAL A 193 10.12 14.14 2.02
CA VAL A 193 10.01 14.51 3.44
C VAL A 193 8.56 14.85 3.80
N ALA A 194 7.82 15.54 2.93
CA ALA A 194 6.41 15.84 3.15
C ALA A 194 5.57 14.55 3.19
N SER A 195 5.71 13.66 2.21
CA SER A 195 4.94 12.41 2.15
C SER A 195 5.20 11.46 3.33
N LEU A 196 6.43 11.47 3.88
CA LEU A 196 6.75 10.67 5.07
C LEU A 196 6.35 11.36 6.37
N SER A 197 6.29 12.69 6.40
CA SER A 197 5.93 13.46 7.59
C SER A 197 4.45 13.33 7.98
N GLU A 198 3.60 12.90 7.04
CA GLU A 198 2.17 12.64 7.23
C GLU A 198 1.86 11.20 7.67
N ARG A 199 2.89 10.36 7.82
CA ARG A 199 2.71 8.96 8.27
C ARG A 199 2.42 8.91 9.77
N ASP A 200 1.54 7.99 10.17
CA ASP A 200 1.10 7.82 11.57
C ASP A 200 2.26 7.60 12.55
N TYR A 201 3.34 6.93 12.13
CA TYR A 201 4.51 6.72 12.99
C TYR A 201 5.28 8.02 13.29
N VAL A 202 5.27 9.00 12.38
CA VAL A 202 5.87 10.32 12.59
C VAL A 202 5.01 11.14 13.54
N HIS A 203 3.68 11.06 13.40
CA HIS A 203 2.74 11.68 14.33
C HIS A 203 2.87 11.08 15.74
N ALA A 204 2.92 9.76 15.87
CA ALA A 204 3.13 9.06 17.13
C ALA A 204 4.46 9.47 17.81
N ALA A 205 5.55 9.55 17.04
CA ALA A 205 6.84 10.00 17.57
C ALA A 205 6.80 11.46 18.08
N ARG A 206 6.09 12.36 17.40
CA ARG A 206 5.90 13.75 17.85
C ARG A 206 5.07 13.84 19.14
N VAL A 207 3.99 13.06 19.23
CA VAL A 207 3.16 12.97 20.44
C VAL A 207 3.96 12.41 21.62
N ALA A 208 4.87 11.47 21.37
CA ALA A 208 5.81 10.94 22.36
C ALA A 208 6.94 11.92 22.76
N GLY A 209 6.89 13.19 22.32
CA GLY A 209 7.85 14.23 22.69
C GLY A 209 9.20 14.15 21.96
N VAL A 210 9.31 13.38 20.87
CA VAL A 210 10.55 13.30 20.09
C VAL A 210 10.76 14.60 19.31
N GLY A 211 11.89 15.28 19.56
CA GLY A 211 12.22 16.54 18.90
C GLY A 211 12.36 16.43 17.36
N ARG A 212 12.03 17.51 16.64
CA ARG A 212 11.95 17.55 15.16
C ARG A 212 13.21 17.07 14.45
N VAL A 213 14.39 17.44 14.96
CA VAL A 213 15.67 17.01 14.40
C VAL A 213 15.86 15.50 14.54
N ARG A 214 15.48 14.92 15.69
CA ARG A 214 15.59 13.47 15.94
C ARG A 214 14.59 12.69 15.11
N VAL A 215 13.36 13.21 14.93
CA VAL A 215 12.37 12.63 14.02
C VAL A 215 12.93 12.58 12.60
N LEU A 216 13.48 13.70 12.13
CA LEU A 216 14.03 13.81 10.80
C LEU A 216 15.24 12.88 10.59
N THR A 217 16.25 12.92 11.45
CA THR A 217 17.49 12.17 11.24
C THR A 217 17.35 10.67 11.50
N ARG A 218 16.43 10.25 12.38
CA ARG A 218 16.24 8.84 12.72
C ARG A 218 15.12 8.16 11.94
N HIS A 219 14.07 8.90 11.56
CA HIS A 219 12.86 8.30 11.00
C HIS A 219 12.53 8.75 9.58
N VAL A 220 13.05 9.89 9.10
CA VAL A 220 12.73 10.41 7.76
C VAL A 220 13.91 10.25 6.81
N LEU A 221 15.09 10.77 7.15
CA LEU A 221 16.29 10.73 6.29
C LEU A 221 16.68 9.30 5.82
N PRO A 222 16.70 8.27 6.69
CA PRO A 222 17.01 6.91 6.25
C PRO A 222 15.97 6.31 5.30
N ASN A 223 14.75 6.83 5.27
CA ASN A 223 13.68 6.34 4.41
C ASN A 223 13.59 7.10 3.07
N VAL A 224 14.31 8.22 2.92
CA VAL A 224 14.40 8.99 1.66
C VAL A 224 15.75 8.83 0.95
N SER A 225 16.75 8.20 1.60
CA SER A 225 18.09 8.02 1.02
C SER A 225 18.06 7.21 -0.28
N ASP A 226 17.13 6.27 -0.37
CA ASP A 226 17.02 5.31 -1.46
C ASP A 226 16.71 5.99 -2.82
N PRO A 227 15.61 6.77 -2.97
CA PRO A 227 15.39 7.60 -4.15
C PRO A 227 16.51 8.63 -4.41
N LEU A 228 17.12 9.17 -3.36
CA LEU A 228 18.19 10.16 -3.48
C LEU A 228 19.47 9.57 -4.10
N ILE A 229 19.85 8.35 -3.72
CA ILE A 229 21.03 7.65 -4.28
C ILE A 229 20.83 7.36 -5.77
N VAL A 230 19.63 6.91 -6.15
CA VAL A 230 19.27 6.68 -7.56
C VAL A 230 19.40 7.97 -8.36
N ASN A 231 18.78 9.05 -7.90
CA ASN A 231 18.82 10.34 -8.58
C ASN A 231 20.22 10.98 -8.57
N ALA A 232 21.04 10.73 -7.54
CA ALA A 232 22.44 11.16 -7.52
C ALA A 232 23.24 10.49 -8.64
N THR A 233 22.99 9.20 -8.90
CA THR A 233 23.69 8.45 -9.95
C THR A 233 23.30 8.95 -11.36
N ILE A 234 22.02 9.19 -11.59
CA ILE A 234 21.51 9.81 -12.83
C ILE A 234 22.04 11.25 -12.97
N GLY A 235 22.04 12.00 -11.86
CA GLY A 235 22.58 13.34 -11.77
C GLY A 235 24.07 13.41 -12.14
N ALA A 236 24.87 12.41 -11.79
CA ALA A 236 26.27 12.34 -12.19
C ALA A 236 26.46 12.27 -13.72
N GLY A 237 25.59 11.55 -14.43
CA GLY A 237 25.56 11.55 -15.89
C GLY A 237 25.20 12.92 -16.46
N GLY A 238 24.20 13.59 -15.88
CA GLY A 238 23.82 14.96 -16.24
C GLY A 238 24.93 15.99 -15.96
N ALA A 239 25.62 15.87 -14.83
CA ALA A 239 26.75 16.72 -14.46
C ALA A 239 27.89 16.56 -15.46
N LEU A 240 28.22 15.33 -15.86
CA LEU A 240 29.24 15.05 -16.87
C LEU A 240 28.93 15.73 -18.22
N LEU A 241 27.68 15.64 -18.68
CA LEU A 241 27.22 16.29 -19.90
C LEU A 241 27.29 17.82 -19.78
N ALA A 242 26.83 18.38 -18.66
CA ALA A 242 26.88 19.81 -18.38
C ALA A 242 28.33 20.34 -18.33
N PHE A 243 29.24 19.61 -17.70
CA PHE A 243 30.68 19.94 -17.69
C PHE A 243 31.27 19.91 -19.08
N SER A 244 30.96 18.87 -19.85
CA SER A 244 31.48 18.73 -21.21
C SER A 244 31.00 19.89 -22.07
N GLY A 245 29.73 20.31 -21.94
CA GLY A 245 29.19 21.49 -22.60
C GLY A 245 29.82 22.81 -22.13
N LEU A 246 30.06 22.97 -20.83
CA LEU A 246 30.66 24.20 -20.28
C LEU A 246 32.14 24.35 -20.67
N SER A 247 32.91 23.26 -20.65
CA SER A 247 34.30 23.21 -21.13
C SER A 247 34.37 23.40 -22.64
N PHE A 248 33.41 22.86 -23.39
CA PHE A 248 33.26 23.09 -24.82
C PHE A 248 33.04 24.57 -25.15
N LEU A 249 32.22 25.26 -24.36
CA LEU A 249 31.99 26.72 -24.48
C LEU A 249 33.16 27.58 -23.94
N GLY A 250 34.26 26.97 -23.50
CA GLY A 250 35.42 27.68 -22.96
C GLY A 250 35.24 28.23 -21.54
N LEU A 251 34.13 27.90 -20.86
CA LEU A 251 33.84 28.32 -19.49
C LEU A 251 34.30 27.30 -18.42
N GLY A 252 34.59 26.06 -18.85
CA GLY A 252 35.05 24.96 -18.01
C GLY A 252 36.58 24.86 -17.89
N VAL A 253 37.14 23.66 -18.10
CA VAL A 253 38.57 23.37 -17.90
C VAL A 253 39.46 24.16 -18.85
N GLN A 254 40.53 24.76 -18.31
CA GLN A 254 41.46 25.63 -19.05
C GLN A 254 42.84 24.99 -19.23
N ALA A 255 43.55 25.37 -20.30
CA ALA A 255 44.93 24.96 -20.52
C ALA A 255 45.83 25.38 -19.34
N PRO A 256 46.81 24.55 -18.93
CA PRO A 256 47.29 23.33 -19.59
C PRO A 256 46.46 22.07 -19.32
N SER A 257 45.47 22.12 -18.42
CA SER A 257 44.59 20.98 -18.13
C SER A 257 43.54 20.77 -19.24
N TYR A 258 43.07 19.53 -19.38
CA TYR A 258 42.09 19.17 -20.39
C TYR A 258 41.12 18.09 -19.89
N ASP A 259 39.86 18.22 -20.28
CA ASP A 259 38.78 17.26 -20.09
C ASP A 259 38.16 16.90 -21.45
N TRP A 260 37.17 16.01 -21.47
CA TRP A 260 36.53 15.61 -22.72
C TRP A 260 35.82 16.76 -23.45
N GLY A 261 35.22 17.70 -22.70
CA GLY A 261 34.55 18.88 -23.29
C GLY A 261 35.52 19.81 -24.01
N ARG A 262 36.69 20.06 -23.42
CA ARG A 262 37.75 20.85 -24.06
C ARG A 262 38.32 20.14 -25.28
N LEU A 263 38.62 18.83 -25.19
CA LEU A 263 39.12 18.04 -26.33
C LEU A 263 38.12 18.03 -27.49
N LEU A 264 36.82 17.95 -27.19
CA LEU A 264 35.75 18.05 -28.18
C LEU A 264 35.77 19.41 -28.89
N GLY A 265 35.91 20.51 -28.13
CA GLY A 265 36.00 21.86 -28.68
C GLY A 265 37.23 22.08 -29.55
N GLU A 266 38.40 21.55 -29.14
CA GLU A 266 39.63 21.57 -29.95
C GLU A 266 39.46 20.80 -31.26
N GLY A 267 38.85 19.60 -31.22
CA GLY A 267 38.67 18.74 -32.38
C GLY A 267 37.66 19.26 -33.42
N LEU A 268 36.64 20.04 -33.01
CA LEU A 268 35.63 20.55 -33.93
C LEU A 268 36.21 21.41 -35.06
N ASN A 269 37.29 22.15 -34.80
CA ASN A 269 37.94 22.98 -35.82
C ASN A 269 38.49 22.17 -37.01
N GLY A 270 38.74 20.87 -36.80
CA GLY A 270 39.23 19.94 -37.81
C GLY A 270 38.20 18.89 -38.25
N ILE A 271 36.90 19.07 -37.96
CA ILE A 271 35.90 18.00 -38.17
C ILE A 271 35.80 17.52 -39.63
N TYR A 272 35.98 18.42 -40.60
CA TYR A 272 35.91 18.09 -42.02
C TYR A 272 37.15 17.37 -42.54
N THR A 273 38.29 17.49 -41.86
CA THR A 273 39.57 16.90 -42.28
C THR A 273 39.89 15.63 -41.49
N HIS A 274 39.67 15.66 -40.17
CA HIS A 274 39.97 14.57 -39.24
C HIS A 274 38.81 14.38 -38.25
N PRO A 275 37.67 13.81 -38.70
CA PRO A 275 36.47 13.70 -37.87
C PRO A 275 36.67 12.85 -36.61
N ALA A 276 37.60 11.89 -36.65
CA ALA A 276 37.91 11.03 -35.52
C ALA A 276 38.35 11.81 -34.26
N ALA A 277 39.11 12.90 -34.44
CA ALA A 277 39.58 13.76 -33.35
C ALA A 277 38.44 14.51 -32.64
N ALA A 278 37.38 14.86 -33.37
CA ALA A 278 36.20 15.55 -32.83
C ALA A 278 35.17 14.57 -32.23
N LEU A 279 34.91 13.45 -32.92
CA LEU A 279 33.81 12.54 -32.55
C LEU A 279 34.14 11.66 -31.34
N THR A 280 35.40 11.32 -31.10
CA THR A 280 35.78 10.40 -30.02
C THR A 280 35.64 10.96 -28.61
N PRO A 281 36.00 12.22 -28.29
CA PRO A 281 35.63 12.83 -27.01
C PRO A 281 34.12 12.86 -26.78
N GLY A 282 33.33 13.16 -27.82
CA GLY A 282 31.87 13.12 -27.75
C GLY A 282 31.33 11.70 -27.44
N ALA A 283 31.88 10.68 -28.11
CA ALA A 283 31.53 9.29 -27.83
C ALA A 283 31.88 8.88 -26.39
N ALA A 284 33.03 9.32 -25.86
CA ALA A 284 33.42 9.05 -24.48
C ALA A 284 32.42 9.66 -23.47
N VAL A 285 31.97 10.89 -23.72
CA VAL A 285 30.94 11.55 -22.90
C VAL A 285 29.61 10.78 -22.94
N VAL A 286 29.17 10.34 -24.11
CA VAL A 286 27.93 9.56 -24.28
C VAL A 286 28.02 8.21 -23.56
N ILE A 287 29.12 7.47 -23.76
CA ILE A 287 29.33 6.16 -23.13
C ILE A 287 29.36 6.28 -21.61
N ALA A 288 30.09 7.25 -21.07
CA ALA A 288 30.17 7.47 -19.63
C ALA A 288 28.83 7.97 -19.05
N GLY A 289 28.12 8.87 -19.74
CA GLY A 289 26.78 9.30 -19.36
C GLY A 289 25.78 8.13 -19.31
N LEU A 290 25.83 7.25 -20.32
CA LEU A 290 25.04 6.02 -20.36
C LEU A 290 25.42 5.07 -19.21
N ALA A 291 26.70 4.93 -18.89
CA ALA A 291 27.16 4.10 -17.77
C ALA A 291 26.56 4.59 -16.43
N PHE A 292 26.56 5.90 -16.17
CA PHE A 292 25.95 6.48 -14.96
C PHE A 292 24.43 6.30 -14.94
N ASN A 293 23.73 6.59 -16.04
CA ASN A 293 22.27 6.46 -16.11
C ASN A 293 21.80 5.00 -15.96
N LEU A 294 22.42 4.06 -16.67
CA LEU A 294 22.09 2.63 -16.56
C LEU A 294 22.38 2.09 -15.16
N THR A 295 23.46 2.56 -14.53
CA THR A 295 23.76 2.22 -13.13
C THR A 295 22.66 2.73 -12.20
N GLY A 296 22.21 3.97 -12.38
CA GLY A 296 21.10 4.54 -11.61
C GLY A 296 19.82 3.71 -11.73
N GLU A 297 19.47 3.27 -12.95
CA GLU A 297 18.28 2.43 -13.19
C GLU A 297 18.43 1.03 -12.59
N ALA A 298 19.60 0.41 -12.67
CA ALA A 298 19.89 -0.86 -12.01
C ALA A 298 19.77 -0.75 -10.48
N VAL A 299 20.25 0.35 -9.89
CA VAL A 299 20.07 0.63 -8.46
C VAL A 299 18.59 0.84 -8.13
N ALA A 300 17.83 1.57 -8.95
CA ALA A 300 16.40 1.81 -8.76
C ALA A 300 15.59 0.51 -8.72
N LYS A 301 15.89 -0.43 -9.62
CA LYS A 301 15.27 -1.77 -9.67
C LYS A 301 15.63 -2.62 -8.45
N ALA A 302 16.84 -2.49 -7.90
CA ALA A 302 17.24 -3.21 -6.69
C ALA A 302 16.54 -2.70 -5.42
N VAL A 303 16.18 -1.42 -5.44
CA VAL A 303 15.53 -0.69 -4.34
C VAL A 303 14.00 -0.80 -4.39
N GLY A 304 13.43 -1.27 -5.50
CA GLY A 304 12.00 -1.57 -5.62
C GLY A 304 11.14 -0.39 -6.10
N VAL A 305 11.74 0.58 -6.82
CA VAL A 305 10.98 1.61 -7.53
C VAL A 305 10.35 0.98 -8.79
N PRO A 306 9.02 0.97 -8.96
CA PRO A 306 8.39 0.41 -10.14
C PRO A 306 8.79 1.23 -11.38
N THR A 307 9.53 0.62 -12.30
CA THR A 307 9.71 1.14 -13.66
C THR A 307 8.81 0.32 -14.58
N ALA A 308 7.84 0.99 -15.19
CA ALA A 308 6.90 0.37 -16.10
C ALA A 308 7.65 -0.24 -17.30
N SER A 309 7.46 -1.53 -17.56
CA SER A 309 7.98 -2.23 -18.73
C SER A 309 6.98 -3.26 -19.20
N TRP A 310 6.59 -3.13 -20.46
CA TRP A 310 5.55 -3.90 -21.14
C TRP A 310 5.86 -5.39 -21.36
N SER A 311 4.78 -6.17 -21.21
CA SER A 311 4.35 -7.36 -21.96
C SER A 311 5.32 -8.52 -22.18
N ARG A 312 4.94 -9.70 -21.65
CA ARG A 312 5.08 -10.96 -22.40
C ARG A 312 3.91 -11.91 -22.10
N ALA A 313 3.32 -12.39 -23.18
CA ALA A 313 2.13 -13.22 -23.25
C ALA A 313 2.23 -14.51 -22.44
N LEU A 314 1.15 -14.84 -21.71
CA LEU A 314 0.98 -16.07 -20.95
C LEU A 314 0.31 -17.14 -21.84
N ARG A 315 0.92 -18.32 -21.89
CA ARG A 315 0.35 -19.55 -22.43
C ARG A 315 -0.43 -20.28 -21.34
N PRO A 316 -1.55 -20.97 -21.65
CA PRO A 316 -2.36 -21.65 -20.65
C PRO A 316 -1.74 -23.00 -20.25
N THR A 317 -1.49 -23.22 -18.96
CA THR A 317 -1.20 -24.55 -18.40
C THR A 317 -2.41 -25.09 -17.65
N LYS A 318 -2.87 -26.27 -18.11
CA LYS A 318 -3.90 -27.12 -17.51
C LYS A 318 -3.61 -27.43 -16.03
N SER A 319 -4.58 -27.18 -15.15
CA SER A 319 -4.65 -27.78 -13.81
C SER A 319 -5.18 -29.23 -13.88
N PRO A 320 -4.69 -30.15 -13.04
CA PRO A 320 -5.27 -31.47 -12.88
C PRO A 320 -6.53 -31.43 -11.99
N ALA A 321 -7.49 -32.27 -12.35
CA ALA A 321 -8.80 -32.44 -11.74
C ALA A 321 -8.72 -32.92 -10.27
N ALA A 322 -9.63 -32.37 -9.44
CA ALA A 322 -9.93 -32.87 -8.11
C ALA A 322 -10.92 -34.05 -8.19
N THR A 323 -10.64 -35.10 -7.44
CA THR A 323 -11.50 -36.29 -7.29
C THR A 323 -12.57 -36.03 -6.22
N PRO A 324 -13.82 -36.53 -6.36
CA PRO A 324 -14.90 -36.24 -5.43
C PRO A 324 -14.82 -37.10 -4.16
N ALA A 325 -15.35 -36.54 -3.07
CA ALA A 325 -15.56 -37.20 -1.79
C ALA A 325 -16.63 -38.31 -1.89
N THR A 326 -16.36 -39.44 -1.24
CA THR A 326 -17.28 -40.57 -1.14
C THR A 326 -18.27 -40.37 0.01
N ALA A 327 -19.55 -40.60 -0.30
CA ALA A 327 -20.68 -40.61 0.62
C ALA A 327 -20.66 -41.82 1.59
N VAL A 328 -21.19 -41.64 2.81
CA VAL A 328 -21.74 -42.72 3.65
C VAL A 328 -23.04 -42.25 4.32
N VAL A 329 -24.00 -43.18 4.35
CA VAL A 329 -25.46 -43.16 4.59
C VAL A 329 -25.79 -43.36 6.10
N PRO A 330 -27.03 -43.07 6.59
CA PRO A 330 -27.30 -42.65 7.97
C PRO A 330 -27.63 -43.80 8.93
N VAL A 331 -27.55 -43.52 10.23
CA VAL A 331 -28.10 -44.37 11.30
C VAL A 331 -29.02 -43.52 12.16
N ALA A 332 -30.21 -44.05 12.41
CA ALA A 332 -31.29 -43.48 13.20
C ALA A 332 -31.15 -43.80 14.70
N ASP A 333 -31.92 -43.00 15.44
CA ASP A 333 -32.40 -43.09 16.82
C ASP A 333 -31.58 -42.49 17.98
N ASP A 334 -32.35 -41.63 18.66
CA ASP A 334 -32.33 -41.13 20.03
C ASP A 334 -31.32 -40.03 20.47
N ALA A 335 -31.93 -38.85 20.63
CA ALA A 335 -31.66 -37.80 21.62
C ALA A 335 -30.52 -38.05 22.62
N GLU A 336 -29.39 -37.38 22.41
CA GLU A 336 -28.73 -36.47 23.37
C GLU A 336 -27.48 -35.90 22.69
N ALA A 337 -27.41 -34.58 22.45
CA ALA A 337 -26.18 -33.96 22.01
C ALA A 337 -25.09 -34.16 23.09
N PRO A 338 -23.84 -34.49 22.73
CA PRO A 338 -22.82 -34.81 23.73
C PRO A 338 -22.60 -33.62 24.66
N ASN A 339 -22.75 -33.91 25.94
CA ASN A 339 -22.68 -33.05 27.13
C ASN A 339 -21.29 -32.38 27.27
N LYS A 340 -20.94 -31.45 26.37
CA LYS A 340 -19.78 -30.56 26.50
C LYS A 340 -20.27 -29.23 27.08
N GLN A 341 -19.78 -28.87 28.26
CA GLN A 341 -20.12 -27.58 28.87
C GLN A 341 -19.73 -26.41 27.93
N PRO A 342 -20.59 -25.40 27.76
CA PRO A 342 -20.27 -24.26 26.91
C PRO A 342 -19.10 -23.47 27.49
N VAL A 343 -18.13 -23.14 26.64
CA VAL A 343 -17.00 -22.26 26.98
C VAL A 343 -17.49 -20.82 27.15
N LEU A 344 -18.44 -20.40 26.32
CA LEU A 344 -19.10 -19.10 26.40
C LEU A 344 -20.61 -19.29 26.30
N ARG A 345 -21.37 -18.61 27.17
CA ARG A 345 -22.83 -18.53 27.11
C ARG A 345 -23.28 -17.09 27.29
N VAL A 346 -24.13 -16.63 26.36
CA VAL A 346 -24.62 -15.26 26.27
C VAL A 346 -26.14 -15.30 26.15
N GLU A 347 -26.84 -14.54 26.99
CA GLU A 347 -28.30 -14.41 26.97
C GLU A 347 -28.68 -12.96 27.15
N GLY A 348 -29.62 -12.48 26.32
CA GLY A 348 -30.20 -11.15 26.44
C GLY A 348 -29.23 -9.99 26.21
N LEU A 349 -28.10 -10.19 25.51
CA LEU A 349 -27.07 -9.16 25.35
C LEU A 349 -27.58 -7.92 24.62
N ARG A 350 -27.42 -6.77 25.25
CA ARG A 350 -27.76 -5.44 24.74
C ARG A 350 -26.55 -4.52 24.84
N VAL A 351 -26.33 -3.73 23.79
CA VAL A 351 -25.28 -2.71 23.75
C VAL A 351 -25.91 -1.41 23.30
N SER A 352 -25.85 -0.39 24.15
CA SER A 352 -26.47 0.92 23.91
C SER A 352 -25.48 2.06 24.04
N PHE A 353 -25.66 3.10 23.24
CA PHE A 353 -24.88 4.34 23.27
C PHE A 353 -25.79 5.54 23.52
N PRO A 354 -25.31 6.61 24.17
CA PRO A 354 -26.08 7.85 24.24
C PRO A 354 -26.28 8.42 22.84
N GLY A 355 -27.51 8.80 22.52
CA GLY A 355 -27.88 9.49 21.30
C GLY A 355 -28.66 10.78 21.58
N PRO A 356 -28.82 11.65 20.58
CA PRO A 356 -29.51 12.94 20.74
C PRO A 356 -30.98 12.79 21.15
N ASP A 357 -31.67 11.75 20.64
CA ASP A 357 -33.09 11.47 20.91
C ASP A 357 -33.29 10.37 21.97
N GLY A 358 -32.24 10.04 22.73
CA GLY A 358 -32.23 8.95 23.71
C GLY A 358 -31.19 7.87 23.39
N PRO A 359 -31.12 6.80 24.20
CA PRO A 359 -30.13 5.75 24.02
C PRO A 359 -30.38 4.93 22.75
N VAL A 360 -29.37 4.86 21.88
CA VAL A 360 -29.37 4.06 20.65
C VAL A 360 -28.89 2.66 20.96
N THR A 361 -29.73 1.65 20.75
CA THR A 361 -29.42 0.24 21.08
C THR A 361 -28.96 -0.53 19.84
N ALA A 362 -27.64 -0.64 19.66
CA ALA A 362 -27.01 -1.26 18.50
C ALA A 362 -27.05 -2.80 18.53
N VAL A 363 -27.07 -3.43 19.72
CA VAL A 363 -27.26 -4.88 19.90
C VAL A 363 -28.49 -5.07 20.79
N ARG A 364 -29.46 -5.88 20.37
CA ARG A 364 -30.85 -5.86 20.85
C ARG A 364 -31.34 -7.20 21.39
N GLY A 365 -30.65 -7.76 22.38
CA GLY A 365 -31.05 -9.00 23.05
C GLY A 365 -30.49 -10.24 22.36
N VAL A 366 -29.21 -10.23 22.00
CA VAL A 366 -28.53 -11.36 21.36
C VAL A 366 -28.27 -12.47 22.37
N GLY A 367 -28.55 -13.73 21.99
CA GLY A 367 -28.28 -14.90 22.82
C GLY A 367 -27.74 -16.07 22.01
N PHE A 368 -26.61 -16.63 22.45
CA PHE A 368 -25.94 -17.78 21.83
C PHE A 368 -24.97 -18.44 22.83
N HIS A 369 -24.46 -19.62 22.46
CA HIS A 369 -23.42 -20.31 23.21
C HIS A 369 -22.32 -20.79 22.26
N VAL A 370 -21.14 -21.07 22.80
CA VAL A 370 -20.02 -21.68 22.07
C VAL A 370 -19.46 -22.83 22.92
N GLY A 371 -19.50 -24.04 22.38
CA GLY A 371 -18.99 -25.27 22.97
C GLY A 371 -17.46 -25.39 22.93
N GLU A 372 -16.93 -26.32 23.70
CA GLU A 372 -15.49 -26.62 23.69
C GLU A 372 -15.04 -27.17 22.34
N GLY A 373 -14.05 -26.49 21.73
CA GLY A 373 -13.55 -26.81 20.41
C GLY A 373 -14.55 -26.57 19.27
N GLU A 374 -15.71 -25.96 19.53
CA GLU A 374 -16.68 -25.56 18.50
C GLU A 374 -16.19 -24.29 17.78
N ALA A 375 -16.39 -24.22 16.47
CA ALA A 375 -16.25 -23.01 15.68
C ALA A 375 -17.62 -22.45 15.31
N VAL A 376 -17.96 -21.28 15.84
CA VAL A 376 -19.20 -20.55 15.57
C VAL A 376 -18.88 -19.35 14.72
N GLY A 377 -19.55 -19.24 13.57
CA GLY A 377 -19.44 -18.10 12.68
C GLY A 377 -20.53 -17.06 12.93
N VAL A 378 -20.21 -15.78 12.78
CA VAL A 378 -21.19 -14.68 12.84
C VAL A 378 -21.11 -13.88 11.55
N VAL A 379 -22.22 -13.82 10.82
CA VAL A 379 -22.31 -13.19 9.50
C VAL A 379 -23.40 -12.13 9.43
N GLY A 380 -23.27 -11.20 8.50
CA GLY A 380 -24.26 -10.16 8.23
C GLY A 380 -23.64 -8.90 7.62
N GLU A 381 -24.49 -8.01 7.11
CA GLU A 381 -24.09 -6.72 6.54
C GLU A 381 -23.31 -5.85 7.54
N SER A 382 -22.56 -4.88 7.02
CA SER A 382 -21.89 -3.88 7.86
C SER A 382 -22.91 -3.16 8.76
N GLY A 383 -22.54 -2.89 10.01
CA GLY A 383 -23.44 -2.25 10.98
C GLY A 383 -24.48 -3.18 11.64
N SER A 384 -24.51 -4.49 11.34
CA SER A 384 -25.49 -5.41 11.96
C SER A 384 -25.23 -5.75 13.44
N GLY A 385 -24.12 -5.27 14.03
CA GLY A 385 -23.78 -5.46 15.44
C GLY A 385 -22.79 -6.59 15.76
N LYS A 386 -22.17 -7.21 14.75
CA LYS A 386 -21.24 -8.35 14.90
C LYS A 386 -20.02 -8.01 15.77
N SER A 387 -19.24 -7.00 15.37
CA SER A 387 -18.05 -6.53 16.09
C SER A 387 -18.39 -6.02 17.48
N LEU A 388 -19.50 -5.29 17.64
CA LEU A 388 -19.97 -4.86 18.96
C LEU A 388 -20.34 -6.04 19.87
N THR A 389 -20.89 -7.12 19.31
CA THR A 389 -21.18 -8.34 20.07
C THR A 389 -19.88 -8.99 20.54
N ALA A 390 -18.86 -9.11 19.68
CA ALA A 390 -17.53 -9.59 20.07
C ALA A 390 -16.86 -8.73 21.14
N LEU A 391 -16.91 -7.41 21.00
CA LEU A 391 -16.35 -6.48 22.00
C LEU A 391 -17.09 -6.58 23.33
N ALA A 392 -18.42 -6.71 23.32
CA ALA A 392 -19.23 -6.82 24.53
C ALA A 392 -18.96 -8.10 25.31
N VAL A 393 -18.89 -9.26 24.63
CA VAL A 393 -18.54 -10.53 25.29
C VAL A 393 -17.09 -10.55 25.79
N SER A 394 -16.21 -9.79 25.13
CA SER A 394 -14.81 -9.62 25.54
C SER A 394 -14.61 -8.53 26.60
N ARG A 395 -15.67 -7.82 27.02
CA ARG A 395 -15.63 -6.68 27.96
C ARG A 395 -14.72 -5.53 27.48
N LEU A 396 -14.70 -5.28 26.17
CA LEU A 396 -13.90 -4.26 25.48
C LEU A 396 -14.73 -3.10 24.88
N VAL A 397 -16.03 -3.03 25.15
CA VAL A 397 -16.85 -1.88 24.73
C VAL A 397 -16.37 -0.62 25.46
N GLU A 398 -15.95 0.39 24.70
CA GLU A 398 -15.46 1.67 25.22
C GLU A 398 -16.61 2.57 25.70
N HIS A 399 -16.32 3.44 26.68
CA HIS A 399 -17.22 4.51 27.06
C HIS A 399 -17.43 5.48 25.88
N PRO A 400 -18.67 5.93 25.58
CA PRO A 400 -19.87 5.88 26.41
C PRO A 400 -20.81 4.68 26.19
N GLY A 401 -20.35 3.61 25.56
CA GLY A 401 -21.14 2.38 25.39
C GLY A 401 -21.47 1.71 26.72
N ALA A 402 -22.73 1.30 26.88
CA ALA A 402 -23.22 0.53 28.01
C ALA A 402 -23.60 -0.87 27.55
N VAL A 403 -23.14 -1.87 28.31
CA VAL A 403 -23.43 -3.30 28.07
C VAL A 403 -24.37 -3.80 29.16
N ASP A 404 -25.53 -4.30 28.74
CA ASP A 404 -26.55 -4.94 29.58
C ASP A 404 -26.80 -6.36 29.07
N ALA A 405 -27.06 -7.32 29.94
CA ALA A 405 -27.31 -8.71 29.54
C ALA A 405 -27.95 -9.49 30.69
N ASP A 406 -28.78 -10.49 30.35
CA ASP A 406 -29.31 -11.42 31.33
C ASP A 406 -28.20 -12.36 31.84
N ARG A 407 -27.31 -12.78 30.94
CA ARG A 407 -26.20 -13.70 31.26
C ARG A 407 -25.02 -13.52 30.31
N ILE A 408 -23.82 -13.37 30.88
CA ILE A 408 -22.55 -13.56 30.16
C ILE A 408 -21.68 -14.44 31.04
N GLU A 409 -21.51 -15.70 30.65
CA GLU A 409 -20.74 -16.70 31.39
C GLU A 409 -19.60 -17.21 30.52
N PHE A 410 -18.39 -17.18 31.07
CA PHE A 410 -17.18 -17.66 30.41
C PHE A 410 -16.44 -18.64 31.31
N LEU A 411 -16.23 -19.87 30.85
CA LEU A 411 -15.64 -20.97 31.65
C LEU A 411 -16.33 -21.16 33.01
N GLY A 412 -17.66 -21.11 33.04
CA GLY A 412 -18.46 -21.23 34.26
C GLY A 412 -18.43 -20.00 35.19
N THR A 413 -17.76 -18.91 34.78
CA THR A 413 -17.66 -17.67 35.57
C THR A 413 -18.55 -16.59 34.96
N SER A 414 -19.45 -16.01 35.75
CA SER A 414 -20.24 -14.85 35.31
C SER A 414 -19.34 -13.62 35.15
N LEU A 415 -19.37 -12.99 33.99
CA LEU A 415 -18.63 -11.77 33.69
C LEU A 415 -19.38 -10.49 34.12
N LEU A 416 -20.65 -10.63 34.52
CA LEU A 416 -21.52 -9.52 34.94
C LEU A 416 -21.41 -9.18 36.42
N THR A 417 -21.01 -10.14 37.27
CA THR A 417 -20.98 -9.98 38.74
C THR A 417 -19.85 -9.08 39.23
N GLU A 418 -18.75 -8.99 38.47
CA GLU A 418 -17.60 -8.15 38.79
C GLU A 418 -17.50 -6.98 37.80
N PRO A 419 -17.00 -5.80 38.23
CA PRO A 419 -16.67 -4.73 37.31
C PRO A 419 -15.78 -5.24 36.16
N ALA A 420 -15.93 -4.68 34.96
CA ALA A 420 -15.16 -5.10 33.79
C ALA A 420 -13.64 -5.10 34.03
N HIS A 421 -13.15 -4.21 34.91
CA HIS A 421 -11.73 -4.09 35.28
C HIS A 421 -11.35 -4.77 36.61
N GLY A 422 -12.25 -5.56 37.22
CA GLY A 422 -11.97 -6.34 38.43
C GLY A 422 -10.83 -7.35 38.19
N ALA A 423 -10.08 -7.67 39.24
CA ALA A 423 -8.87 -8.50 39.13
C ALA A 423 -9.15 -9.90 38.56
N VAL A 424 -10.31 -10.49 38.92
CA VAL A 424 -10.73 -11.82 38.45
C VAL A 424 -11.02 -11.80 36.94
N ASN A 425 -11.88 -10.89 36.48
CA ASN A 425 -12.19 -10.72 35.06
C ASN A 425 -10.94 -10.39 34.25
N ARG A 426 -10.09 -9.49 34.74
CA ARG A 426 -8.85 -9.10 34.05
C ARG A 426 -7.90 -10.26 33.85
N ARG A 427 -7.74 -11.14 34.85
CA ARG A 427 -6.89 -12.32 34.73
C ARG A 427 -7.52 -13.35 33.80
N LEU A 428 -8.79 -13.69 34.01
CA LEU A 428 -9.52 -14.66 33.20
C LEU A 428 -9.51 -14.29 31.71
N LEU A 429 -9.90 -13.05 31.40
CA LEU A 429 -9.91 -12.54 30.02
C LEU A 429 -8.49 -12.43 29.45
N GLY A 430 -7.53 -11.91 30.22
CA GLY A 430 -6.14 -11.75 29.76
C GLY A 430 -5.37 -13.06 29.54
N THR A 431 -5.81 -14.19 30.09
CA THR A 431 -5.15 -15.50 29.89
C THR A 431 -5.92 -16.47 29.02
N SER A 432 -7.26 -16.44 29.10
CA SER A 432 -8.13 -17.49 28.58
C SER A 432 -9.03 -17.02 27.43
N LEU A 433 -9.20 -15.71 27.22
CA LEU A 433 -9.91 -15.17 26.05
C LEU A 433 -8.89 -14.46 25.15
N ALA A 434 -8.93 -14.78 23.86
CA ALA A 434 -8.08 -14.20 22.84
C ALA A 434 -8.92 -13.38 21.87
N MET A 435 -8.54 -12.13 21.62
CA MET A 435 -9.15 -11.27 20.60
C MET A 435 -8.18 -11.09 19.43
N VAL A 436 -8.65 -11.34 18.22
CA VAL A 436 -7.98 -10.99 16.95
C VAL A 436 -8.82 -9.90 16.30
N PHE A 437 -8.28 -8.68 16.26
CA PHE A 437 -8.95 -7.50 15.73
C PHE A 437 -8.89 -7.42 14.19
N GLN A 438 -9.80 -6.62 13.63
CA GLN A 438 -10.00 -6.43 12.19
C GLN A 438 -8.78 -5.80 11.49
N ASP A 439 -8.07 -4.85 12.13
CA ASP A 439 -6.89 -4.19 11.54
C ASP A 439 -5.63 -4.27 12.45
N PRO A 440 -4.58 -5.00 12.02
CA PRO A 440 -3.30 -5.03 12.71
C PRO A 440 -2.54 -3.72 12.80
N MET A 441 -2.72 -2.80 11.87
CA MET A 441 -1.98 -1.53 11.87
C MET A 441 -2.39 -0.63 13.02
N THR A 442 -3.69 -0.55 13.30
CA THR A 442 -4.23 0.22 14.42
C THR A 442 -4.06 -0.49 15.75
N SER A 443 -3.99 -1.82 15.74
CA SER A 443 -3.86 -2.64 16.95
C SER A 443 -2.44 -2.67 17.54
N PHE A 444 -1.39 -2.56 16.72
CA PHE A 444 -0.01 -2.51 17.20
C PHE A 444 0.49 -1.07 17.39
N ASN A 445 1.18 -0.79 18.49
CA ASN A 445 1.89 0.47 18.67
C ASN A 445 3.06 0.55 17.67
N PRO A 446 3.05 1.51 16.71
CA PRO A 446 4.05 1.57 15.64
C PRO A 446 5.44 1.96 16.13
N THR A 447 5.54 2.50 17.35
CA THR A 447 6.80 2.94 17.98
C THR A 447 7.48 1.85 18.82
N MET A 448 6.84 0.69 18.96
CA MET A 448 7.33 -0.44 19.75
C MET A 448 7.66 -1.63 18.86
N ARG A 449 8.68 -2.41 19.24
CA ARG A 449 9.03 -3.64 18.51
C ARG A 449 7.99 -4.73 18.76
N ILE A 450 7.75 -5.57 17.75
CA ILE A 450 6.76 -6.65 17.79
C ILE A 450 6.99 -7.57 19.00
N GLY A 451 8.22 -8.05 19.19
CA GLY A 451 8.55 -8.95 20.30
C GLY A 451 8.27 -8.35 21.67
N ARG A 452 8.42 -7.02 21.84
CA ARG A 452 8.12 -6.34 23.09
C ARG A 452 6.62 -6.28 23.37
N GLN A 453 5.82 -5.95 22.35
CA GLN A 453 4.37 -5.86 22.48
C GLN A 453 3.76 -7.22 22.79
N LEU A 454 4.27 -8.29 22.14
CA LEU A 454 3.86 -9.66 22.44
C LEU A 454 4.23 -10.06 23.87
N SER A 455 5.42 -9.70 24.36
CA SER A 455 5.89 -10.12 25.68
C SER A 455 5.06 -9.54 26.84
N GLU A 456 4.41 -8.39 26.65
CA GLU A 456 3.61 -7.71 27.68
C GLU A 456 2.47 -8.56 28.22
N THR A 457 1.81 -9.35 27.36
CA THR A 457 0.73 -10.24 27.81
C THR A 457 1.24 -11.27 28.83
N ALA A 458 2.40 -11.88 28.56
CA ALA A 458 3.00 -12.87 29.45
C ALA A 458 3.57 -12.22 30.73
N GLU A 459 4.16 -11.02 30.63
CA GLU A 459 4.64 -10.28 31.80
C GLU A 459 3.49 -9.91 32.74
N GLN A 460 2.40 -9.35 32.20
CA GLN A 460 1.28 -8.84 33.01
C GLN A 460 0.38 -9.93 33.57
N HIS A 461 0.03 -10.94 32.77
CA HIS A 461 -0.99 -11.92 33.14
C HIS A 461 -0.45 -13.27 33.60
N LEU A 462 0.81 -13.59 33.25
CA LEU A 462 1.46 -14.85 33.64
C LEU A 462 2.60 -14.66 34.65
N GLY A 463 3.02 -13.42 34.92
CA GLY A 463 4.13 -13.12 35.83
C GLY A 463 5.49 -13.56 35.30
N SER A 464 5.61 -13.84 34.01
CA SER A 464 6.87 -14.27 33.39
C SER A 464 7.91 -13.15 33.45
N SER A 465 9.17 -13.52 33.64
CA SER A 465 10.27 -12.56 33.54
C SER A 465 10.38 -12.02 32.10
N ARG A 466 10.89 -10.79 31.93
CA ARG A 466 11.03 -10.19 30.59
C ARG A 466 11.80 -11.06 29.58
N PRO A 467 12.93 -11.72 29.93
CA PRO A 467 13.63 -12.62 28.99
C PRO A 467 12.82 -13.85 28.60
N GLU A 468 12.08 -14.43 29.57
CA GLU A 468 11.21 -15.58 29.35
C GLU A 468 10.03 -15.21 28.45
N ALA A 469 9.38 -14.08 28.74
CA ALA A 469 8.26 -13.55 27.96
C ALA A 469 8.66 -13.24 26.51
N LEU A 470 9.86 -12.69 26.29
CA LEU A 470 10.40 -12.45 24.95
C LEU A 470 10.71 -13.77 24.21
N SER A 471 11.25 -14.76 24.92
CA SER A 471 11.51 -16.09 24.35
C SER A 471 10.20 -16.77 23.92
N ARG A 472 9.16 -16.65 24.75
CA ARG A 472 7.80 -17.10 24.42
C ARG A 472 7.21 -16.35 23.24
N ALA A 473 7.41 -15.03 23.13
CA ALA A 473 6.97 -14.25 21.99
C ALA A 473 7.59 -14.76 20.68
N VAL A 474 8.90 -15.04 20.68
CA VAL A 474 9.58 -15.65 19.53
C VAL A 474 8.98 -17.02 19.19
N GLU A 475 8.72 -17.86 20.20
CA GLU A 475 8.10 -19.16 19.97
C GLU A 475 6.69 -19.06 19.37
N ARG A 476 5.86 -18.13 19.86
CA ARG A 476 4.53 -17.87 19.28
C ARG A 476 4.63 -17.37 17.84
N LEU A 477 5.60 -16.51 17.53
CA LEU A 477 5.89 -16.08 16.16
C LEU A 477 6.28 -17.27 15.26
N ARG A 478 7.06 -18.25 15.77
CA ARG A 478 7.36 -19.48 15.03
C ARG A 478 6.11 -20.34 14.82
N GLN A 479 5.27 -20.49 15.83
CA GLN A 479 4.04 -21.27 15.78
C GLN A 479 3.07 -20.76 14.69
N VAL A 480 2.96 -19.44 14.54
CA VAL A 480 2.17 -18.80 13.47
C VAL A 480 2.88 -18.75 12.12
N ARG A 481 3.99 -19.50 11.95
CA ARG A 481 4.78 -19.61 10.71
C ARG A 481 5.42 -18.29 10.25
N ILE A 482 5.83 -17.42 11.17
CA ILE A 482 6.68 -16.26 10.82
C ILE A 482 8.13 -16.73 10.71
N SER A 483 8.66 -16.70 9.48
CA SER A 483 10.06 -17.04 9.19
C SER A 483 11.03 -16.06 9.89
N ALA A 484 12.15 -16.59 10.42
CA ALA A 484 13.15 -15.80 11.15
C ALA A 484 12.52 -15.00 12.31
N ALA A 485 11.72 -15.68 13.13
CA ALA A 485 10.94 -15.11 14.23
C ALA A 485 11.77 -14.21 15.16
N GLU A 486 13.03 -14.56 15.43
CA GLU A 486 13.97 -13.79 16.25
C GLU A 486 14.21 -12.41 15.64
N ARG A 487 14.48 -12.37 14.33
CA ARG A 487 14.68 -11.12 13.59
C ARG A 487 13.38 -10.33 13.54
N ARG A 488 12.25 -10.98 13.26
CA ARG A 488 10.93 -10.32 13.16
C ARG A 488 10.45 -9.76 14.50
N ALA A 489 10.78 -10.41 15.61
CA ALA A 489 10.52 -9.89 16.95
C ALA A 489 11.27 -8.58 17.24
N ALA A 490 12.43 -8.37 16.62
CA ALA A 490 13.20 -7.13 16.76
C ALA A 490 12.72 -5.99 15.85
N GLN A 491 11.77 -6.25 14.95
CA GLN A 491 11.24 -5.27 14.00
C GLN A 491 10.04 -4.51 14.56
N TYR A 492 9.76 -3.35 13.97
CA TYR A 492 8.57 -2.55 14.19
C TYR A 492 7.42 -3.02 13.28
N PRO A 493 6.14 -2.75 13.64
CA PRO A 493 4.99 -3.17 12.84
C PRO A 493 5.04 -2.73 11.37
N HIS A 494 5.52 -1.53 11.08
CA HIS A 494 5.63 -0.99 9.72
C HIS A 494 6.70 -1.70 8.86
N GLU A 495 7.57 -2.50 9.46
CA GLU A 495 8.60 -3.29 8.75
C GLU A 495 8.11 -4.71 8.39
N LEU A 496 6.86 -5.06 8.75
CA LEU A 496 6.22 -6.34 8.43
C LEU A 496 5.18 -6.17 7.31
N SER A 497 5.04 -7.20 6.45
CA SER A 497 3.94 -7.25 5.48
C SER A 497 2.58 -7.41 6.19
N GLY A 498 1.47 -7.06 5.52
CA GLY A 498 0.12 -7.21 6.08
C GLY A 498 -0.15 -8.59 6.67
N GLY A 499 0.14 -9.66 5.91
CA GLY A 499 0.01 -11.04 6.40
C GLY A 499 0.99 -11.42 7.52
N MET A 500 2.17 -10.79 7.61
CA MET A 500 3.06 -10.98 8.77
C MET A 500 2.51 -10.29 10.02
N ARG A 501 1.91 -9.09 9.87
CA ARG A 501 1.25 -8.39 10.96
C ARG A 501 0.03 -9.16 11.48
N GLN A 502 -0.81 -9.70 10.59
CA GLN A 502 -1.95 -10.53 11.00
C GLN A 502 -1.48 -11.75 11.79
N ARG A 503 -0.48 -12.46 11.28
CA ARG A 503 0.12 -13.60 12.00
C ARG A 503 0.72 -13.17 13.35
N ALA A 504 1.36 -12.01 13.42
CA ALA A 504 1.89 -11.50 14.68
C ALA A 504 0.77 -11.17 15.69
N MET A 505 -0.39 -10.69 15.23
CA MET A 505 -1.57 -10.50 16.09
C MET A 505 -2.13 -11.83 16.58
N ILE A 506 -2.20 -12.85 15.72
CA ILE A 506 -2.57 -14.21 16.17
C ILE A 506 -1.55 -14.71 17.20
N ALA A 507 -0.24 -14.47 17.00
CA ALA A 507 0.77 -14.82 17.98
C ALA A 507 0.59 -14.08 19.31
N LEU A 508 0.19 -12.81 19.28
CA LEU A 508 -0.20 -12.03 20.47
C LEU A 508 -1.38 -12.69 21.19
N ALA A 509 -2.43 -13.05 20.45
CA ALA A 509 -3.61 -13.73 20.98
C ALA A 509 -3.28 -15.09 21.63
N LEU A 510 -2.24 -15.78 21.14
CA LEU A 510 -1.75 -17.04 21.69
C LEU A 510 -0.72 -16.87 22.82
N MET A 511 -0.33 -15.65 23.20
CA MET A 511 0.65 -15.45 24.27
C MET A 511 0.19 -16.08 25.58
N GLY A 512 -1.11 -16.08 25.87
CA GLY A 512 -1.73 -16.82 26.97
C GLY A 512 -1.87 -18.32 26.71
N ARG A 513 -3.00 -18.87 27.18
CA ARG A 513 -3.52 -20.22 26.86
C ARG A 513 -5.04 -20.07 26.65
N PRO A 514 -5.47 -19.47 25.52
CA PRO A 514 -6.87 -19.17 25.31
C PRO A 514 -7.71 -20.45 25.24
N ARG A 515 -8.91 -20.39 25.80
CA ARG A 515 -9.98 -21.39 25.65
C ARG A 515 -11.02 -20.94 24.62
N LEU A 516 -11.06 -19.64 24.32
CA LEU A 516 -11.86 -19.04 23.26
C LEU A 516 -11.00 -18.04 22.48
N ILE A 517 -11.04 -18.12 21.15
CA ILE A 517 -10.55 -17.09 20.23
C ILE A 517 -11.75 -16.41 19.61
N VAL A 518 -11.87 -15.10 19.80
CA VAL A 518 -12.78 -14.23 19.06
C VAL A 518 -11.99 -13.57 17.95
N ALA A 519 -12.35 -13.87 16.70
CA ALA A 519 -11.67 -13.36 15.52
C ALA A 519 -12.63 -12.46 14.74
N ASP A 520 -12.42 -11.15 14.83
CA ASP A 520 -13.23 -10.15 14.16
C ASP A 520 -12.62 -9.77 12.82
N GLU A 521 -13.21 -10.26 11.73
CA GLU A 521 -12.74 -10.04 10.37
C GLU A 521 -11.22 -10.28 10.19
N PRO A 522 -10.69 -11.45 10.61
CA PRO A 522 -9.25 -11.71 10.71
C PRO A 522 -8.53 -11.79 9.36
N THR A 523 -9.24 -11.62 8.25
CA THR A 523 -8.72 -11.73 6.89
C THR A 523 -9.05 -10.53 6.02
N THR A 524 -9.67 -9.49 6.57
CA THR A 524 -9.94 -8.25 5.85
C THR A 524 -8.62 -7.59 5.43
N ALA A 525 -8.62 -6.99 4.23
CA ALA A 525 -7.44 -6.37 3.61
C ALA A 525 -6.23 -7.29 3.37
N LEU A 526 -6.43 -8.62 3.34
CA LEU A 526 -5.41 -9.61 2.94
C LEU A 526 -5.73 -10.18 1.55
N ASP A 527 -4.69 -10.55 0.80
CA ASP A 527 -4.89 -11.30 -0.44
C ASP A 527 -5.49 -12.70 -0.16
N VAL A 528 -6.20 -13.25 -1.14
CA VAL A 528 -6.91 -14.54 -1.01
C VAL A 528 -6.00 -15.69 -0.59
N THR A 529 -4.71 -15.66 -0.94
CA THR A 529 -3.76 -16.70 -0.54
C THR A 529 -3.41 -16.58 0.94
N VAL A 530 -3.11 -15.37 1.41
CA VAL A 530 -2.83 -15.10 2.82
C VAL A 530 -4.07 -15.32 3.69
N GLN A 531 -5.26 -14.92 3.24
CA GLN A 531 -6.54 -15.21 3.90
C GLN A 531 -6.69 -16.72 4.19
N ARG A 532 -6.54 -17.58 3.17
CA ARG A 532 -6.60 -19.04 3.36
C ARG A 532 -5.53 -19.55 4.34
N GLN A 533 -4.33 -18.98 4.32
CA GLN A 533 -3.26 -19.36 5.25
C GLN A 533 -3.61 -18.98 6.69
N VAL A 534 -4.25 -17.83 6.91
CA VAL A 534 -4.70 -17.36 8.22
C VAL A 534 -5.84 -18.23 8.75
N LEU A 535 -6.86 -18.52 7.94
CA LEU A 535 -7.97 -19.39 8.35
C LEU A 535 -7.48 -20.81 8.70
N ARG A 536 -6.61 -21.41 7.86
CA ARG A 536 -5.97 -22.70 8.16
C ARG A 536 -5.04 -22.66 9.38
N LEU A 537 -4.54 -21.49 9.77
CA LEU A 537 -3.77 -21.36 11.00
C LEU A 537 -4.71 -21.38 12.20
N LEU A 538 -5.79 -20.61 12.18
CA LEU A 538 -6.81 -20.58 13.23
C LEU A 538 -7.44 -21.96 13.43
N ASP A 539 -7.82 -22.64 12.34
CA ASP A 539 -8.39 -23.99 12.39
C ASP A 539 -7.41 -25.03 12.98
N ARG A 540 -6.13 -24.97 12.59
CA ARG A 540 -5.11 -25.84 13.20
C ARG A 540 -4.90 -25.58 14.68
N ILE A 541 -4.97 -24.32 15.13
CA ILE A 541 -4.88 -23.97 16.56
C ILE A 541 -6.10 -24.52 17.30
N ARG A 542 -7.31 -24.27 16.77
CA ARG A 542 -8.57 -24.80 17.29
C ARG A 542 -8.50 -26.31 17.47
N ALA A 543 -8.10 -27.04 16.42
CA ALA A 543 -8.04 -28.50 16.42
C ALA A 543 -6.94 -29.07 17.34
N ALA A 544 -5.75 -28.45 17.37
CA ALA A 544 -4.63 -28.93 18.18
C ALA A 544 -4.81 -28.66 19.68
N ASP A 545 -5.35 -27.50 20.04
CA ASP A 545 -5.40 -27.02 21.41
C ASP A 545 -6.82 -27.12 22.03
N GLY A 546 -7.81 -27.62 21.28
CA GLY A 546 -9.21 -27.75 21.73
C GLY A 546 -9.89 -26.39 22.00
N VAL A 547 -9.42 -25.34 21.33
CA VAL A 547 -9.85 -23.95 21.58
C VAL A 547 -11.15 -23.68 20.82
N ALA A 548 -12.13 -23.08 21.50
CA ALA A 548 -13.34 -22.61 20.86
C ALA A 548 -13.05 -21.39 19.97
N LEU A 549 -13.77 -21.26 18.85
CA LEU A 549 -13.59 -20.18 17.89
C LEU A 549 -14.91 -19.45 17.65
N LEU A 550 -14.93 -18.14 17.85
CA LEU A 550 -16.00 -17.24 17.38
C LEU A 550 -15.44 -16.41 16.22
N LEU A 551 -15.82 -16.74 14.99
CA LEU A 551 -15.34 -16.10 13.77
C LEU A 551 -16.38 -15.13 13.23
N ILE A 552 -16.08 -13.83 13.22
CA ILE A 552 -16.91 -12.82 12.57
C ILE A 552 -16.38 -12.55 11.16
N SER A 553 -17.27 -12.56 10.18
CA SER A 553 -16.95 -12.29 8.78
C SER A 553 -18.15 -11.65 8.09
N HIS A 554 -17.90 -10.83 7.08
CA HIS A 554 -18.92 -10.43 6.11
C HIS A 554 -19.02 -11.43 4.94
N ASP A 555 -18.00 -12.27 4.73
CA ASP A 555 -17.99 -13.34 3.73
C ASP A 555 -18.62 -14.61 4.31
N ILE A 556 -19.80 -14.95 3.79
CA ILE A 556 -20.58 -16.11 4.20
C ILE A 556 -19.93 -17.44 3.78
N ASN A 557 -19.18 -17.47 2.67
CA ASN A 557 -18.50 -18.67 2.19
C ASN A 557 -17.33 -19.05 3.09
N VAL A 558 -16.59 -18.04 3.59
CA VAL A 558 -15.52 -18.26 4.57
C VAL A 558 -16.07 -18.93 5.83
N VAL A 559 -17.20 -18.44 6.32
CA VAL A 559 -17.83 -18.99 7.53
C VAL A 559 -18.41 -20.38 7.27
N ALA A 560 -19.07 -20.59 6.13
CA ALA A 560 -19.59 -21.91 5.74
C ALA A 560 -18.50 -22.99 5.67
N GLN A 561 -17.28 -22.62 5.26
CA GLN A 561 -16.15 -23.55 5.12
C GLN A 561 -15.34 -23.77 6.41
N THR A 562 -15.42 -22.85 7.38
CA THR A 562 -14.50 -22.82 8.53
C THR A 562 -15.20 -23.10 9.87
N CYS A 563 -16.50 -22.85 9.96
CA CYS A 563 -17.28 -22.98 11.18
C CYS A 563 -18.15 -24.25 11.17
N ASP A 564 -18.57 -24.71 12.34
CA ASP A 564 -19.54 -25.82 12.48
C ASP A 564 -20.99 -25.29 12.49
N ARG A 565 -21.20 -24.08 13.03
CA ARG A 565 -22.50 -23.41 13.13
C ARG A 565 -22.38 -21.94 12.78
N VAL A 566 -23.46 -21.37 12.24
CA VAL A 566 -23.50 -19.98 11.76
C VAL A 566 -24.64 -19.23 12.42
N LEU A 567 -24.34 -18.02 12.91
CA LEU A 567 -25.26 -17.04 13.45
C LEU A 567 -25.38 -15.89 12.46
N VAL A 568 -26.54 -15.73 11.85
CA VAL A 568 -26.83 -14.65 10.91
C VAL A 568 -27.40 -13.48 11.69
N MET A 569 -26.73 -12.33 11.63
CA MET A 569 -27.12 -11.12 12.32
C MET A 569 -27.64 -10.04 11.37
N TYR A 570 -28.75 -9.42 11.77
CA TYR A 570 -29.32 -8.24 11.12
C TYR A 570 -29.84 -7.25 12.17
N ALA A 571 -29.52 -5.96 11.98
CA ALA A 571 -29.98 -4.86 12.84
C ALA A 571 -29.88 -5.17 14.35
N GLY A 572 -28.73 -5.68 14.80
CA GLY A 572 -28.46 -5.94 16.22
C GLY A 572 -29.10 -7.20 16.80
N ARG A 573 -29.65 -8.11 15.98
CA ARG A 573 -30.22 -9.39 16.42
C ARG A 573 -29.74 -10.57 15.58
N ILE A 574 -29.76 -11.76 16.18
CA ILE A 574 -29.63 -13.02 15.44
C ILE A 574 -30.99 -13.32 14.80
N VAL A 575 -31.01 -13.37 13.47
CA VAL A 575 -32.21 -13.67 12.69
C VAL A 575 -32.29 -15.12 12.25
N GLU A 576 -31.15 -15.81 12.21
CA GLU A 576 -31.08 -17.23 11.89
C GLU A 576 -29.83 -17.87 12.51
N GLU A 577 -29.98 -19.11 12.97
CA GLU A 577 -28.91 -19.94 13.54
C GLU A 577 -29.04 -21.34 12.94
N LEU A 578 -28.00 -21.84 12.28
CA LEU A 578 -28.04 -23.14 11.59
C LEU A 578 -26.64 -23.77 11.42
N PRO A 579 -26.56 -25.10 11.22
CA PRO A 579 -25.32 -25.77 10.87
C PRO A 579 -24.71 -25.19 9.58
N SER A 580 -23.39 -25.04 9.54
CA SER A 580 -22.70 -24.41 8.40
C SER A 580 -22.81 -25.21 7.10
N ASP A 581 -22.84 -26.54 7.19
CA ASP A 581 -23.00 -27.48 6.07
C ASP A 581 -24.39 -27.38 5.41
N ARG A 582 -25.39 -26.91 6.16
CA ARG A 582 -26.76 -26.69 5.68
C ARG A 582 -27.04 -25.24 5.30
N LEU A 583 -26.12 -24.31 5.55
CA LEU A 583 -26.32 -22.88 5.33
C LEU A 583 -26.79 -22.56 3.90
N LEU A 584 -26.15 -23.17 2.91
CA LEU A 584 -26.44 -22.88 1.50
C LEU A 584 -27.73 -23.53 0.99
N SER A 585 -28.21 -24.60 1.64
CA SER A 585 -29.32 -25.42 1.13
C SER A 585 -30.61 -25.25 1.92
N THR A 586 -30.53 -24.99 3.22
CA THR A 586 -31.71 -24.95 4.11
C THR A 586 -31.93 -23.59 4.76
N ALA A 587 -31.23 -22.52 4.36
CA ALA A 587 -31.50 -21.19 4.90
C ALA A 587 -32.96 -20.77 4.66
N GLN A 588 -33.66 -20.44 5.74
CA GLN A 588 -35.09 -20.14 5.73
C GLN A 588 -35.39 -18.65 5.92
N HIS A 589 -34.52 -17.87 6.57
CA HIS A 589 -34.79 -16.45 6.74
C HIS A 589 -34.57 -15.70 5.41
N PRO A 590 -35.52 -14.86 4.95
CA PRO A 590 -35.38 -14.15 3.67
C PRO A 590 -34.09 -13.35 3.53
N TYR A 591 -33.63 -12.69 4.60
CA TYR A 591 -32.33 -12.00 4.61
C TYR A 591 -31.13 -12.94 4.44
N THR A 592 -31.11 -14.10 5.10
CA THR A 592 -30.01 -15.08 4.94
C THR A 592 -29.94 -15.58 3.50
N ARG A 593 -31.10 -15.87 2.91
CA ARG A 593 -31.18 -16.27 1.49
C ARG A 593 -30.71 -15.15 0.57
N ALA A 594 -31.08 -13.91 0.85
CA ALA A 594 -30.62 -12.74 0.10
C ALA A 594 -29.09 -12.55 0.22
N LEU A 595 -28.51 -12.77 1.40
CA LEU A 595 -27.04 -12.75 1.60
C LEU A 595 -26.35 -13.84 0.78
N ILE A 596 -26.88 -15.06 0.77
CA ILE A 596 -26.32 -16.18 -0.02
C ILE A 596 -26.40 -15.85 -1.51
N ALA A 597 -27.56 -15.39 -1.98
CA ALA A 597 -27.80 -15.08 -3.39
C ALA A 597 -26.96 -13.90 -3.91
N ALA A 598 -26.54 -12.99 -3.04
CA ALA A 598 -25.70 -11.85 -3.39
C ALA A 598 -24.21 -12.20 -3.61
N VAL A 599 -23.79 -13.44 -3.30
CA VAL A 599 -22.38 -13.86 -3.43
C VAL A 599 -22.18 -14.61 -4.75
N PRO A 600 -21.41 -14.06 -5.71
CA PRO A 600 -21.18 -14.72 -6.99
C PRO A 600 -20.30 -15.98 -6.84
N HIS A 601 -20.64 -17.02 -7.59
CA HIS A 601 -19.87 -18.25 -7.75
C HIS A 601 -19.36 -18.43 -9.19
N MET A 602 -18.51 -19.43 -9.43
CA MET A 602 -17.89 -19.66 -10.76
C MET A 602 -18.89 -19.95 -11.89
N GLU A 603 -20.09 -20.41 -11.54
CA GLU A 603 -21.18 -20.69 -12.49
C GLU A 603 -22.09 -19.47 -12.71
N THR A 604 -21.79 -18.33 -12.09
CA THR A 604 -22.60 -17.11 -12.26
C THR A 604 -22.40 -16.58 -13.67
N GLU A 605 -23.48 -16.35 -14.40
CA GLU A 605 -23.44 -15.76 -15.75
C GLU A 605 -22.84 -14.35 -15.68
N LEU A 606 -21.74 -14.11 -16.40
CA LEU A 606 -21.02 -12.83 -16.41
C LEU A 606 -21.84 -11.69 -17.03
N ASP A 607 -22.78 -12.02 -17.91
CA ASP A 607 -23.59 -11.06 -18.66
C ASP A 607 -24.85 -10.62 -17.89
N ARG A 608 -25.13 -11.21 -16.71
CA ARG A 608 -26.25 -10.82 -15.86
C ARG A 608 -25.80 -9.88 -14.74
N PRO A 609 -26.64 -8.89 -14.36
CA PRO A 609 -26.40 -8.10 -13.16
C PRO A 609 -26.29 -9.01 -11.93
N LEU A 610 -25.35 -8.67 -11.04
CA LEU A 610 -25.23 -9.35 -9.75
C LEU A 610 -26.51 -9.12 -8.92
N THR A 611 -26.95 -10.18 -8.25
CA THR A 611 -28.05 -10.08 -7.28
C THR A 611 -27.65 -9.12 -6.16
N VAL A 612 -28.53 -8.16 -5.87
CA VAL A 612 -28.35 -7.19 -4.78
C VAL A 612 -29.53 -7.27 -3.84
N ILE A 613 -29.29 -7.06 -2.54
CA ILE A 613 -30.38 -6.96 -1.56
C ILE A 613 -30.94 -5.53 -1.65
N PRO A 614 -32.21 -5.35 -2.04
CA PRO A 614 -32.76 -4.02 -2.30
C PRO A 614 -32.82 -3.16 -1.03
N GLY A 615 -32.83 -1.84 -1.22
CA GLY A 615 -32.92 -0.86 -0.14
C GLY A 615 -31.63 -0.71 0.68
N ARG A 616 -31.70 0.09 1.76
CA ARG A 616 -30.59 0.31 2.68
C ARG A 616 -30.85 -0.40 4.02
N PRO A 617 -29.81 -0.89 4.72
CA PRO A 617 -29.96 -1.42 6.07
C PRO A 617 -30.53 -0.34 7.00
N VAL A 618 -31.36 -0.75 7.96
CA VAL A 618 -31.90 0.17 8.98
C VAL A 618 -30.77 0.71 9.85
N THR A 619 -30.84 1.98 10.21
CA THR A 619 -29.87 2.57 11.13
C THR A 619 -30.23 2.22 12.58
N PRO A 620 -29.24 2.04 13.49
CA PRO A 620 -29.52 1.64 14.87
C PRO A 620 -30.43 2.60 15.67
N ASP A 621 -30.48 3.88 15.28
CA ASP A 621 -31.32 4.92 15.88
C ASP A 621 -32.78 4.88 15.40
N ARG A 622 -33.07 4.25 14.25
CA ARG A 622 -34.40 4.23 13.63
C ARG A 622 -34.80 2.82 13.21
N ILE A 623 -35.01 1.97 14.22
CA ILE A 623 -35.45 0.61 13.98
C ILE A 623 -36.99 0.56 14.01
N PRO A 624 -37.66 0.12 12.93
CA PRO A 624 -39.12 0.09 12.88
C PRO A 624 -39.72 -0.89 13.89
N ALA A 625 -41.01 -0.71 14.16
CA ALA A 625 -41.80 -1.72 14.86
C ALA A 625 -41.83 -3.03 14.06
N GLY A 626 -41.88 -4.16 14.77
CA GLY A 626 -41.86 -5.48 14.16
C GLY A 626 -40.48 -5.92 13.64
N CYS A 627 -40.47 -6.73 12.58
CA CYS A 627 -39.27 -7.26 11.96
C CYS A 627 -38.48 -6.14 11.26
N ALA A 628 -37.23 -5.92 11.68
CA ALA A 628 -36.36 -4.90 11.09
C ALA A 628 -36.08 -5.09 9.59
N PHE A 629 -36.22 -6.30 9.07
CA PHE A 629 -36.01 -6.62 7.65
C PHE A 629 -37.28 -6.46 6.80
N ALA A 630 -38.45 -6.17 7.40
CA ALA A 630 -39.73 -6.14 6.69
C ALA A 630 -39.75 -5.19 5.49
N ALA A 631 -39.10 -4.03 5.56
CA ALA A 631 -39.03 -3.07 4.45
C ALA A 631 -38.23 -3.56 3.23
N ARG A 632 -37.36 -4.56 3.40
CA ARG A 632 -36.50 -5.14 2.36
C ARG A 632 -36.88 -6.59 2.01
N CYS A 633 -37.88 -7.13 2.71
CA CYS A 633 -38.31 -8.51 2.57
C CYS A 633 -39.43 -8.60 1.52
N PRO A 634 -39.24 -9.34 0.41
CA PRO A 634 -40.30 -9.52 -0.60
C PRO A 634 -41.48 -10.35 -0.07
N PHE A 635 -41.31 -11.03 1.06
CA PHE A 635 -42.32 -11.87 1.71
C PHE A 635 -42.96 -11.21 2.95
N ALA A 636 -42.74 -9.90 3.16
CA ALA A 636 -43.28 -9.19 4.32
C ALA A 636 -44.80 -9.10 4.27
N GLN A 637 -45.46 -9.51 5.37
CA GLN A 637 -46.89 -9.33 5.59
C GLN A 637 -47.13 -8.34 6.75
N ASP A 638 -48.39 -8.03 7.03
CA ASP A 638 -48.75 -7.02 8.05
C ASP A 638 -48.22 -7.36 9.44
N ARG A 639 -48.24 -8.64 9.84
CA ARG A 639 -47.67 -9.09 11.11
C ARG A 639 -46.19 -8.73 11.25
N CYS A 640 -45.42 -8.75 10.15
CA CYS A 640 -44.00 -8.40 10.15
C CYS A 640 -43.77 -6.91 10.46
N ARG A 641 -44.76 -6.04 10.26
CA ARG A 641 -44.64 -4.57 10.50
C ARG A 641 -45.05 -4.17 11.92
N THR A 642 -45.71 -5.06 12.65
CA THR A 642 -46.25 -4.76 13.99
C THR A 642 -45.58 -5.57 15.08
N ASP A 643 -45.20 -6.82 14.80
CA ASP A 643 -44.69 -7.77 15.80
C ASP A 643 -43.33 -8.33 15.36
N ASP A 644 -42.40 -8.38 16.29
CA ASP A 644 -40.99 -8.69 16.03
C ASP A 644 -40.75 -10.17 16.30
N PRO A 645 -40.40 -10.98 15.29
CA PRO A 645 -40.34 -12.43 15.45
C PRO A 645 -39.27 -12.85 16.46
N ARG A 646 -39.60 -13.85 17.28
CA ARG A 646 -38.66 -14.46 18.22
C ARG A 646 -37.84 -15.53 17.50
N LEU A 647 -36.61 -15.76 17.97
CA LEU A 647 -35.73 -16.78 17.44
C LEU A 647 -36.17 -18.17 17.95
N GLU A 648 -36.98 -18.86 17.15
CA GLU A 648 -37.61 -20.14 17.49
C GLU A 648 -36.98 -21.31 16.72
N MET A 649 -37.03 -22.50 17.30
CA MET A 649 -36.50 -23.71 16.68
C MET A 649 -37.47 -24.23 15.63
N VAL A 650 -37.02 -24.30 14.37
CA VAL A 650 -37.80 -24.85 13.25
C VAL A 650 -37.44 -26.32 13.01
N GLU A 651 -36.17 -26.67 13.19
CA GLU A 651 -35.64 -28.04 13.14
C GLU A 651 -34.55 -28.20 14.20
N PRO A 652 -34.18 -29.44 14.58
CA PRO A 652 -33.07 -29.67 15.51
C PRO A 652 -31.78 -28.97 15.03
N GLY A 653 -31.28 -28.03 15.82
CA GLY A 653 -30.08 -27.24 15.49
C GLY A 653 -30.31 -26.06 14.54
N HIS A 654 -31.55 -25.81 14.09
CA HIS A 654 -31.92 -24.70 13.22
C HIS A 654 -32.97 -23.82 13.89
N ARG A 655 -32.63 -22.55 14.10
CA ARG A 655 -33.52 -21.54 14.66
C ARG A 655 -33.66 -20.36 13.72
N VAL A 656 -34.86 -19.82 13.62
CA VAL A 656 -35.20 -18.73 12.71
C VAL A 656 -36.07 -17.71 13.44
N ALA A 657 -35.78 -16.42 13.25
CA ALA A 657 -36.63 -15.32 13.71
C ALA A 657 -37.44 -14.77 12.53
N CYS A 658 -38.42 -15.54 12.05
CA CYS A 658 -39.28 -15.15 10.93
C CYS A 658 -40.70 -15.66 11.13
N TRP A 659 -41.70 -14.83 10.80
CA TRP A 659 -43.10 -15.26 10.78
C TRP A 659 -43.45 -16.16 9.58
N TYR A 660 -42.70 -16.04 8.49
CA TYR A 660 -42.92 -16.75 7.22
C TYR A 660 -41.59 -17.32 6.69
N PRO A 661 -41.00 -18.31 7.38
CA PRO A 661 -39.75 -18.95 6.95
C PRO A 661 -39.91 -19.60 5.57
N GLN A 662 -38.87 -19.52 4.75
CA GLN A 662 -38.89 -19.98 3.36
C GLN A 662 -38.36 -21.41 3.25
N THR A 663 -39.23 -22.38 2.98
CA THR A 663 -38.88 -23.82 2.93
C THR A 663 -38.33 -24.30 1.58
N ASP A 664 -38.58 -23.56 0.49
CA ASP A 664 -38.30 -24.04 -0.86
C ASP A 664 -37.02 -23.42 -1.43
N ALA A 665 -36.05 -24.23 -1.87
CA ALA A 665 -34.72 -23.76 -2.32
C ALA A 665 -34.75 -22.86 -3.58
N GLU A 666 -35.79 -22.94 -4.41
CA GLU A 666 -35.81 -22.35 -5.76
C GLU A 666 -36.08 -20.82 -5.81
N HIS A 667 -36.55 -20.19 -4.72
CA HIS A 667 -37.00 -18.79 -4.74
C HIS A 667 -35.91 -17.71 -4.68
N GLY A 668 -34.63 -18.05 -4.92
CA GLY A 668 -33.53 -17.06 -5.00
C GLY A 668 -33.74 -15.97 -6.06
N ALA A 669 -34.61 -16.22 -7.05
CA ALA A 669 -34.94 -15.28 -8.12
C ALA A 669 -35.72 -14.02 -7.66
N ALA A 670 -36.34 -14.03 -6.48
CA ALA A 670 -37.15 -12.90 -5.99
C ALA A 670 -36.34 -11.63 -5.63
N PHE A 671 -35.00 -11.74 -5.57
CA PHE A 671 -34.10 -10.62 -5.27
C PHE A 671 -33.39 -10.05 -6.52
N ILE A 672 -33.74 -10.52 -7.72
CA ILE A 672 -33.28 -9.89 -8.96
C ILE A 672 -34.15 -8.65 -9.18
N GLY A 673 -33.58 -7.47 -8.96
CA GLY A 673 -34.25 -6.22 -9.30
C GLY A 673 -34.50 -6.16 -10.81
N GLU A 674 -35.73 -6.44 -11.24
CA GLU A 674 -36.25 -5.83 -12.45
C GLU A 674 -36.20 -4.32 -12.26
N ARG A 675 -35.78 -3.58 -13.29
CA ARG A 675 -35.75 -2.10 -13.25
C ARG A 675 -37.13 -1.61 -12.84
N GLY A 676 -37.29 -1.20 -11.58
CA GLY A 676 -38.40 -0.36 -11.19
C GLY A 676 -38.21 0.97 -11.90
N GLU A 677 -39.15 1.32 -12.77
CA GLU A 677 -39.33 2.70 -13.23
C GLU A 677 -39.32 3.60 -11.99
N LEU A 678 -38.37 4.52 -11.94
CA LEU A 678 -38.38 5.63 -11.00
C LEU A 678 -39.71 6.36 -11.18
N THR A 679 -40.59 6.26 -10.19
CA THR A 679 -41.82 7.05 -10.19
C THR A 679 -41.46 8.52 -9.97
N ALA A 680 -42.24 9.43 -10.56
CA ALA A 680 -41.98 10.86 -10.54
C ALA A 680 -41.88 11.48 -9.12
N GLU A 681 -42.38 10.79 -8.09
CA GLU A 681 -42.26 11.19 -6.68
C GLU A 681 -40.83 10.97 -6.11
N ASP A 682 -40.06 10.02 -6.64
CA ASP A 682 -38.66 9.79 -6.22
C ASP A 682 -37.69 10.83 -6.82
N ALA A 683 -38.08 11.50 -7.90
CA ALA A 683 -37.29 12.55 -8.56
C ALA A 683 -37.30 13.88 -7.81
N GLU A 684 -38.34 14.15 -7.01
CA GLU A 684 -38.50 15.41 -6.29
C GLU A 684 -37.63 15.51 -5.03
N LEU A 685 -37.29 14.37 -4.41
CA LEU A 685 -36.34 14.34 -3.28
C LEU A 685 -34.87 14.45 -3.71
N THR A 686 -34.55 14.17 -4.98
CA THR A 686 -33.19 14.33 -5.53
C THR A 686 -32.89 15.73 -6.06
N ALA A 687 -33.90 16.58 -6.23
CA ALA A 687 -33.75 17.92 -6.77
C ALA A 687 -33.18 18.94 -5.77
N VAL A 688 -33.21 18.66 -4.46
CA VAL A 688 -32.75 19.62 -3.43
C VAL A 688 -31.23 19.57 -3.21
N ASP A 689 -30.52 18.56 -3.71
CA ASP A 689 -29.05 18.42 -3.57
C ASP A 689 -28.27 18.58 -4.89
N ALA A 690 -28.94 18.94 -5.99
CA ALA A 690 -28.32 19.04 -7.32
C ALA A 690 -27.86 20.47 -7.73
N GLU A 691 -27.94 21.45 -6.84
CA GLU A 691 -27.59 22.85 -7.16
C GLU A 691 -26.13 23.23 -6.86
N PHE A 692 -25.21 22.27 -6.67
CA PHE A 692 -23.81 22.60 -6.33
C PHE A 692 -22.70 22.02 -7.22
N ILE A 693 -22.98 21.28 -8.30
CA ILE A 693 -21.92 20.77 -9.19
C ILE A 693 -22.36 20.79 -10.66
N ALA A 694 -22.24 21.96 -11.31
CA ALA A 694 -22.11 22.06 -12.76
C ALA A 694 -21.54 23.43 -13.18
N VAL A 695 -20.21 23.57 -13.17
CA VAL A 695 -19.52 24.54 -14.04
C VAL A 695 -18.43 23.79 -14.79
N GLY A 696 -18.55 23.75 -16.12
CA GLY A 696 -17.43 23.55 -17.03
C GLY A 696 -17.45 22.29 -17.89
N ALA A 697 -18.39 22.23 -18.85
CA ALA A 697 -18.14 21.58 -20.14
C ALA A 697 -19.26 21.98 -21.14
N GLU A 698 -18.98 22.92 -22.04
CA GLU A 698 -19.81 23.18 -23.22
C GLU A 698 -19.62 22.04 -24.25
N PRO A 699 -20.68 21.55 -24.91
CA PRO A 699 -20.56 20.85 -26.17
C PRO A 699 -21.02 21.72 -27.34
N ALA A 700 -20.31 21.52 -28.46
CA ALA A 700 -20.52 22.13 -29.76
C ALA A 700 -21.93 21.92 -30.31
N ALA A 701 -22.51 22.98 -30.88
CA ALA A 701 -23.80 22.97 -31.54
C ALA A 701 -23.66 22.75 -33.06
N GLU A 702 -24.44 21.79 -33.54
CA GLU A 702 -24.66 21.43 -34.95
C GLU A 702 -25.88 22.17 -35.50
N GLU A 703 -25.86 22.36 -36.82
CA GLU A 703 -26.68 23.26 -37.64
C GLU A 703 -28.19 22.96 -37.70
N ALA A 704 -29.00 24.01 -37.81
CA ALA A 704 -30.24 24.02 -38.59
C ALA A 704 -30.67 25.47 -38.91
N GLY A 705 -30.68 25.84 -40.21
CA GLY A 705 -31.45 26.99 -40.74
C GLY A 705 -32.95 26.65 -40.89
N PRO A 706 -33.80 27.45 -41.59
CA PRO A 706 -33.48 28.52 -42.55
C PRO A 706 -34.43 29.77 -42.51
N THR A 707 -34.28 30.63 -43.52
CA THR A 707 -35.17 31.68 -44.12
C THR A 707 -34.55 33.08 -44.02
N ALA A 708 -34.16 33.82 -45.06
CA ALA A 708 -34.63 34.10 -46.44
C ALA A 708 -34.76 35.64 -46.55
N GLU A 709 -33.91 36.29 -47.36
CA GLU A 709 -34.25 37.31 -48.39
C GLU A 709 -33.01 38.14 -48.80
N GLU A 710 -32.92 38.37 -50.12
CA GLU A 710 -31.83 38.94 -50.94
C GLU A 710 -31.73 40.49 -50.87
N PRO A 711 -31.05 41.22 -51.80
CA PRO A 711 -29.60 41.39 -51.91
C PRO A 711 -29.10 42.87 -52.09
N GLU A 712 -27.76 43.03 -52.13
CA GLU A 712 -26.95 44.07 -52.85
C GLU A 712 -26.85 45.54 -52.31
N PRO A 713 -25.81 46.34 -52.69
CA PRO A 713 -24.48 46.01 -53.23
C PRO A 713 -23.27 46.85 -52.68
N LEU A 714 -22.06 46.38 -53.05
CA LEU A 714 -20.76 47.05 -53.31
C LEU A 714 -20.61 48.58 -53.09
N VAL A 715 -19.51 48.98 -52.43
CA VAL A 715 -18.61 50.10 -52.85
C VAL A 715 -17.17 49.83 -52.39
N GLU A 716 -16.23 49.87 -53.34
CA GLU A 716 -14.77 49.98 -53.17
C GLU A 716 -14.38 51.37 -52.65
N GLU A 717 -13.31 51.49 -51.86
CA GLU A 717 -12.34 52.57 -52.03
C GLU A 717 -11.02 52.22 -51.33
N GLY A 718 -9.94 52.18 -52.12
CA GLY A 718 -8.58 52.23 -51.61
C GLY A 718 -8.18 53.67 -51.28
N GLU A 719 -7.10 53.87 -50.51
CA GLU A 719 -5.81 54.35 -51.02
C GLU A 719 -4.82 54.50 -49.85
N GLN A 720 -3.55 54.31 -50.20
CA GLN A 720 -2.31 54.36 -49.40
C GLN A 720 -1.91 55.80 -49.01
N PRO A 721 -0.86 56.06 -48.20
CA PRO A 721 0.43 55.34 -48.07
C PRO A 721 0.81 54.77 -46.70
#